data_AF-R9MTV4-F1
#
_entry.id   AF-R9MTV4-F1
#
_cell.length_a   1.000
_cell.length_b   1.000
_cell.length_c   1.000
_cell.angle_alpha   90.00
_cell.angle_beta   90.00
_cell.angle_gamma   90.00
#
_symmetry.space_group_name_H-M   'P 1'
#
loop_
_entity.id
_entity.type
_entity.pdbx_description
1 polymer ?
#
loop_
_entity_poly.entity_id
_entity_poly.type
_entity_poly.pdbx_seq_one_letter_code
_entity_poly.pdbx_strand_id
1 'polypeptide(L)'
;MKKNKLYFQISLAIILTLLCVIFSGSTMFFLYKNNSGTAGVFATLIGIPLTICIALWTFIFSRFQKDTLIERYLNDEHFVGRDIEYAKLLDLIQNAQDRIIYISGNIGMGKTLFLKMSCDRINYTDKKKWKSYAAFYYNNNHTKSITQALSNKFCKYSNASVSDISKQLNNSTLKKNSILFIDNIYERDSIECTEFAKAFINCSKYNQVVIAIDSNNDTFHICPCRFGENEIKLLAQSYDIEIKQSERDDISKLSNGYPVYARYSVEAYTKGIKIIDYNNLENYIEELINSLNNLEKVSLSLIICLCQLLQDGVETKIIYGINNCIAPPITKKLLTFSLINSYKNKIYTDKLIALKCIDFLSEYSTESYKKIYQYYKRMPNAEHIALMAALKSDFEYDYALMADILHRQYADNNFPLLIDIGDFEANGQINPHLREDKECWTYVRFYYLKSLLELGLYDKARKVVDNYDNQLNLLNISSDIDFEYQYLLVDLDHLTNYLQNAVTFSYALSQKALTKEQMVKCQYLYAHCLRHIGVDLNQAYTVFVNLINDMDYKNDKIRIRSIYSAASIKMFQGDLNYLYEDAFDKIEQIIYQDEKNEIWKPYVARHKAIYEYKICENFEKAEQILQSTMKLLEVTSLRIKYDIYFELGEIYRIWDNSSKGYETSISYYSEALQYAERAHDYNLQSTSQLGIMLLKIKHGYEINTDILKSIISTTYDFSLNINYNYAIYINYLTNSECIPEEAISYWEEMQYSDMLSILHKSKSEYYNLKLTVM
;
A
#
# COMPACT_ATOMS: atom_id res chain seq x y z
N MET A 1 -27.96 15.09 6.79
CA MET A 1 -27.48 15.99 7.86
C MET A 1 -26.59 17.14 7.37
N LYS A 2 -25.50 16.92 6.60
CA LYS A 2 -24.58 17.99 6.15
C LYS A 2 -25.27 19.15 5.39
N LYS A 3 -26.12 18.84 4.39
CA LYS A 3 -26.88 19.86 3.63
C LYS A 3 -27.83 20.67 4.52
N ASN A 4 -28.62 20.02 5.37
CA ASN A 4 -29.57 20.74 6.24
C ASN A 4 -28.85 21.63 7.27
N LYS A 5 -27.70 21.18 7.82
CA LYS A 5 -26.87 22.01 8.70
C LYS A 5 -26.30 23.22 7.98
N LEU A 6 -25.85 23.05 6.73
CA LEU A 6 -25.37 24.16 5.90
C LEU A 6 -26.51 25.12 5.52
N TYR A 7 -27.68 24.61 5.10
CA TYR A 7 -28.86 25.44 4.80
C TYR A 7 -29.35 26.19 6.04
N PHE A 8 -29.28 25.57 7.21
CA PHE A 8 -29.57 26.25 8.48
C PHE A 8 -28.55 27.35 8.78
N GLN A 9 -27.26 27.10 8.61
CA GLN A 9 -26.20 28.11 8.78
C GLN A 9 -26.33 29.27 7.78
N ILE A 10 -26.67 28.98 6.52
CA ILE A 10 -26.94 29.98 5.49
C ILE A 10 -28.20 30.78 5.84
N SER A 11 -29.28 30.11 6.27
CA SER A 11 -30.52 30.77 6.68
C SER A 11 -30.29 31.69 7.88
N LEU A 12 -29.52 31.23 8.88
CA LEU A 12 -29.13 32.03 10.04
C LEU A 12 -28.30 33.25 9.62
N ALA A 13 -27.33 33.08 8.71
CA ALA A 13 -26.53 34.19 8.19
C ALA A 13 -27.36 35.19 7.40
N ILE A 14 -28.32 34.73 6.58
CA ILE A 14 -29.26 35.60 5.86
C ILE A 14 -30.13 36.39 6.84
N ILE A 15 -30.69 35.73 7.86
CA ILE A 15 -31.50 36.39 8.91
C ILE A 15 -30.67 37.43 9.67
N LEU A 16 -29.45 37.07 10.08
CA LEU A 16 -28.52 38.01 10.75
C LEU A 16 -28.15 39.18 9.86
N THR A 17 -27.95 38.95 8.56
CA THR A 17 -27.67 40.02 7.59
C THR A 17 -28.86 40.96 7.43
N LEU A 18 -30.08 40.42 7.35
CA LEU A 18 -31.32 41.21 7.34
C LEU A 18 -31.47 42.04 8.62
N LEU A 19 -31.21 41.45 9.79
CA LEU A 19 -31.22 42.17 11.06
C LEU A 19 -30.12 43.25 11.12
N CYS A 20 -28.89 42.95 10.66
CA CYS A 20 -27.79 43.91 10.51
C CYS A 20 -28.26 45.11 9.65
N VAL A 21 -28.85 44.87 8.48
CA VAL A 21 -29.33 45.92 7.56
C VAL A 21 -30.48 46.73 8.15
N ILE A 22 -31.49 46.09 8.75
CA ILE A 22 -32.62 46.78 9.38
C ILE A 22 -32.15 47.64 10.56
N PHE A 23 -31.26 47.10 11.39
CA PHE A 23 -30.70 47.83 12.53
C PHE A 23 -29.88 49.04 12.06
N SER A 24 -28.98 48.87 11.08
CA SER A 24 -28.19 49.95 10.49
C SER A 24 -29.05 51.01 9.80
N GLY A 25 -30.07 50.60 9.05
CA GLY A 25 -31.01 51.52 8.40
C GLY A 25 -31.82 52.33 9.43
N SER A 26 -32.30 51.68 10.49
CA SER A 26 -33.04 52.33 11.57
C SER A 26 -32.18 53.31 12.36
N THR A 27 -30.92 52.96 12.64
CA THR A 27 -29.96 53.86 13.32
C THR A 27 -29.54 55.02 12.43
N MET A 28 -29.32 54.82 11.13
CA MET A 28 -29.07 55.92 10.18
C MET A 28 -30.27 56.87 10.08
N PHE A 29 -31.49 56.35 10.00
CA PHE A 29 -32.70 57.17 9.95
C PHE A 29 -32.88 58.00 11.24
N PHE A 30 -32.56 57.42 12.39
CA PHE A 30 -32.61 58.12 13.69
C PHE A 30 -31.53 59.22 13.78
N LEU A 31 -30.32 58.95 13.31
CA LEU A 31 -29.22 59.94 13.21
C LEU A 31 -29.52 61.08 12.22
N TYR A 32 -30.22 60.79 11.12
CA TYR A 32 -30.65 61.82 10.17
C TYR A 32 -31.67 62.78 10.79
N LYS A 33 -32.51 62.30 11.72
CA LYS A 33 -33.57 63.09 12.36
C LYS A 33 -33.13 63.86 13.61
N ASN A 34 -32.08 63.41 14.30
CA ASN A 34 -31.60 64.00 15.56
C ASN A 34 -30.12 64.40 15.47
N ASN A 35 -29.80 65.65 15.83
CA ASN A 35 -28.50 66.30 15.67
C ASN A 35 -27.26 65.46 16.07
N SER A 36 -26.18 65.66 15.30
CA SER A 36 -24.96 64.85 15.11
C SER A 36 -24.06 64.56 16.32
N GLY A 37 -24.42 64.96 17.54
CA GLY A 37 -23.56 64.86 18.73
C GLY A 37 -23.28 63.44 19.24
N THR A 38 -24.02 62.43 18.77
CA THR A 38 -23.91 61.03 19.21
C THR A 38 -23.42 60.06 18.13
N ALA A 39 -23.02 60.58 16.95
CA ALA A 39 -22.66 59.78 15.78
C ALA A 39 -21.56 58.73 16.05
N GLY A 40 -20.60 59.03 16.94
CA GLY A 40 -19.54 58.09 17.33
C GLY A 40 -20.06 56.83 18.05
N VAL A 41 -21.02 56.97 18.96
CA VAL A 41 -21.60 55.82 19.70
C VAL A 41 -22.40 54.91 18.78
N PHE A 42 -23.13 55.51 17.83
CA PHE A 42 -23.91 54.76 16.85
C PHE A 42 -23.04 54.08 15.78
N ALA A 43 -21.91 54.68 15.39
CA ALA A 43 -20.93 54.02 14.52
C ALA A 43 -20.37 52.74 15.16
N THR A 44 -20.07 52.79 16.46
CA THR A 44 -19.60 51.61 17.22
C THR A 44 -20.70 50.56 17.36
N LEU A 45 -21.95 50.96 17.59
CA LEU A 45 -23.11 50.06 17.67
C LEU A 45 -23.43 49.37 16.33
N ILE A 46 -23.15 50.01 15.19
CA ILE A 46 -23.26 49.40 13.85
C ILE A 46 -22.07 48.48 13.56
N GLY A 47 -20.88 48.83 14.04
CA GLY A 47 -19.64 48.08 13.79
C GLY A 47 -19.65 46.66 14.39
N ILE A 48 -20.23 46.47 15.58
CA ILE A 48 -20.30 45.16 16.25
C ILE A 48 -21.10 44.12 15.43
N PRO A 49 -22.39 44.36 15.06
CA PRO A 49 -23.15 43.42 14.27
C PRO A 49 -22.57 43.23 12.87
N LEU A 50 -22.02 44.28 12.25
CA LEU A 50 -21.37 44.17 10.94
C LEU A 50 -20.15 43.25 10.98
N THR A 51 -19.32 43.34 12.02
CA THR A 51 -18.14 42.47 12.20
C THR A 51 -18.55 41.01 12.41
N ILE A 52 -19.60 40.76 13.19
CA ILE A 52 -20.16 39.41 13.37
C ILE A 52 -20.72 38.87 12.05
N CYS A 53 -21.47 39.69 11.30
CA CYS A 53 -22.01 39.39 9.98
C CYS A 53 -20.86 39.04 9.00
N ILE A 54 -19.77 39.81 8.95
CA ILE A 54 -18.59 39.55 8.10
C ILE A 54 -17.85 38.28 8.53
N ALA A 55 -17.64 38.04 9.83
CA ALA A 55 -16.97 36.85 10.32
C ALA A 55 -17.75 35.57 9.99
N LEU A 56 -19.08 35.60 10.14
CA LEU A 56 -19.97 34.51 9.75
C LEU A 56 -19.95 34.24 8.25
N TRP A 57 -20.03 35.29 7.41
CA TRP A 57 -19.93 35.13 5.97
C TRP A 57 -18.55 34.60 5.56
N THR A 58 -17.47 35.12 6.15
CA THR A 58 -16.10 34.61 5.92
C THR A 58 -15.97 33.13 6.31
N PHE A 59 -16.57 32.70 7.42
CA PHE A 59 -16.63 31.30 7.85
C PHE A 59 -17.48 30.41 6.92
N ILE A 60 -18.57 30.94 6.37
CA ILE A 60 -19.39 30.21 5.39
C ILE A 60 -18.63 30.12 4.06
N PHE A 61 -18.02 31.21 3.60
CA PHE A 61 -17.22 31.27 2.38
C PHE A 61 -15.95 30.42 2.47
N SER A 62 -15.31 30.29 3.64
CA SER A 62 -14.18 29.38 3.82
C SER A 62 -14.57 27.91 3.66
N ARG A 63 -15.82 27.53 3.98
CA ARG A 63 -16.38 26.21 3.64
C ARG A 63 -16.75 26.03 2.17
N PHE A 64 -16.91 27.12 1.43
CA PHE A 64 -17.09 27.12 -0.02
C PHE A 64 -15.76 27.31 -0.77
N GLN A 65 -14.66 27.58 -0.07
CA GLN A 65 -13.35 27.70 -0.67
C GLN A 65 -13.04 26.34 -1.28
N LYS A 66 -13.03 26.33 -2.62
CA LYS A 66 -12.67 25.16 -3.43
C LYS A 66 -11.22 24.81 -3.10
N ASP A 67 -10.98 23.96 -2.11
CA ASP A 67 -9.85 23.05 -2.23
C ASP A 67 -10.12 22.29 -3.54
N THR A 68 -9.33 22.54 -4.57
CA THR A 68 -9.47 21.96 -5.91
C THR A 68 -9.06 20.49 -5.91
N LEU A 69 -9.65 19.68 -5.03
CA LEU A 69 -9.42 18.24 -4.96
C LEU A 69 -10.12 17.53 -6.14
N ILE A 70 -11.19 18.13 -6.65
CA ILE A 70 -11.94 17.66 -7.82
C ILE A 70 -11.61 18.58 -8.99
N GLU A 71 -10.89 18.04 -9.97
CA GLU A 71 -10.49 18.72 -11.20
C GLU A 71 -11.07 17.98 -12.41
N ARG A 72 -11.01 18.59 -13.61
CA ARG A 72 -11.26 17.85 -14.85
C ARG A 72 -9.98 17.14 -15.26
N TYR A 73 -10.06 15.83 -15.46
CA TYR A 73 -8.90 14.98 -15.68
C TYR A 73 -8.76 14.50 -17.13
N LEU A 74 -9.87 14.26 -17.83
CA LEU A 74 -9.86 13.84 -19.22
C LEU A 74 -9.52 15.05 -20.09
N ASN A 75 -8.35 14.97 -20.72
CA ASN A 75 -7.79 16.03 -21.57
C ASN A 75 -7.43 15.42 -22.93
N ASP A 76 -8.38 14.74 -23.55
CA ASP A 76 -8.22 14.07 -24.83
C ASP A 76 -9.42 14.37 -25.73
N GLU A 77 -9.18 15.11 -26.80
CA GLU A 77 -10.20 15.53 -27.77
C GLU A 77 -10.63 14.37 -28.69
N HIS A 78 -9.76 13.37 -28.85
CA HIS A 78 -9.95 12.23 -29.75
C HIS A 78 -10.28 10.94 -28.98
N PHE A 79 -10.86 11.08 -27.79
CA PHE A 79 -11.23 9.94 -26.97
C PHE A 79 -12.37 9.14 -27.60
N VAL A 80 -12.14 7.85 -27.84
CA VAL A 80 -13.18 6.90 -28.27
C VAL A 80 -13.91 6.36 -27.03
N GLY A 81 -15.24 6.52 -27.03
CA GLY A 81 -16.11 6.10 -25.93
C GLY A 81 -15.99 4.62 -25.58
N ARG A 82 -15.99 4.33 -24.27
CA ARG A 82 -16.05 2.97 -23.69
C ARG A 82 -17.35 2.79 -22.90
N ASP A 83 -18.48 2.95 -23.59
CA ASP A 83 -19.79 3.06 -22.94
C ASP A 83 -20.26 1.74 -22.31
N ILE A 84 -19.86 0.59 -22.88
CA ILE A 84 -20.15 -0.74 -22.32
C ILE A 84 -19.44 -0.90 -20.97
N GLU A 85 -18.13 -0.61 -20.92
CA GLU A 85 -17.34 -0.67 -19.70
C GLU A 85 -17.81 0.36 -18.66
N TYR A 86 -18.23 1.55 -19.12
CA TYR A 86 -18.79 2.57 -18.24
C TYR A 86 -20.14 2.16 -17.64
N ALA A 87 -21.00 1.49 -18.41
CA ALA A 87 -22.25 0.93 -17.91
C ALA A 87 -21.99 -0.16 -16.86
N LYS A 88 -21.01 -1.05 -17.11
CA LYS A 88 -20.59 -2.05 -16.13
C LYS A 88 -20.05 -1.41 -14.83
N LEU A 89 -19.22 -0.37 -14.95
CA LEU A 89 -18.71 0.37 -13.78
C LEU A 89 -19.85 1.02 -12.98
N LEU A 90 -20.83 1.61 -13.67
CA LEU A 90 -22.01 2.17 -13.03
C LEU A 90 -22.76 1.11 -12.21
N ASP A 91 -23.04 -0.05 -12.81
CA ASP A 91 -23.79 -1.11 -12.15
C ASP A 91 -23.06 -1.63 -10.91
N LEU A 92 -21.74 -1.80 -11.00
CA LEU A 92 -20.89 -2.19 -9.86
C LEU A 92 -20.89 -1.14 -8.75
N ILE A 93 -20.75 0.15 -9.08
CA ILE A 93 -20.75 1.22 -8.07
C ILE A 93 -22.12 1.38 -7.41
N GLN A 94 -23.21 1.12 -8.13
CA GLN A 94 -24.57 1.20 -7.58
C GLN A 94 -24.96 -0.05 -6.78
N ASN A 95 -24.37 -1.21 -7.10
CA ASN A 95 -24.53 -2.42 -6.31
C ASN A 95 -23.75 -2.27 -4.98
N ALA A 96 -24.44 -2.41 -3.85
CA ALA A 96 -23.85 -2.11 -2.53
C ALA A 96 -22.94 -3.24 -1.99
N GLN A 97 -22.91 -4.40 -2.66
CA GLN A 97 -22.11 -5.56 -2.23
C GLN A 97 -20.61 -5.33 -2.43
N ASP A 98 -20.18 -4.83 -3.60
CA ASP A 98 -18.78 -4.63 -3.93
C ASP A 98 -18.36 -3.16 -3.84
N ARG A 99 -17.60 -2.82 -2.79
CA ARG A 99 -17.11 -1.44 -2.57
C ARG A 99 -15.67 -1.21 -3.05
N ILE A 100 -14.99 -2.27 -3.47
CA ILE A 100 -13.65 -2.23 -4.07
C ILE A 100 -13.77 -2.86 -5.46
N ILE A 101 -13.55 -2.06 -6.49
CA ILE A 101 -13.72 -2.47 -7.88
C ILE A 101 -12.35 -2.47 -8.55
N TYR A 102 -12.02 -3.57 -9.21
CA TYR A 102 -10.74 -3.73 -9.89
C TYR A 102 -10.88 -3.66 -11.41
N ILE A 103 -9.97 -2.94 -12.04
CA ILE A 103 -9.85 -2.81 -13.48
C ILE A 103 -8.47 -3.30 -13.89
N SER A 104 -8.39 -4.28 -14.78
CA SER A 104 -7.10 -4.80 -15.26
C SER A 104 -6.89 -4.57 -16.75
N GLY A 105 -5.67 -4.82 -17.20
CA GLY A 105 -5.29 -4.77 -18.60
C GLY A 105 -3.85 -4.33 -18.77
N ASN A 106 -3.31 -4.56 -19.95
CA ASN A 106 -1.90 -4.28 -20.25
C ASN A 106 -1.63 -2.78 -20.37
N ILE A 107 -0.35 -2.41 -20.32
CA ILE A 107 0.09 -1.04 -20.62
C ILE A 107 -0.40 -0.66 -22.03
N GLY A 108 -0.99 0.53 -22.17
CA GLY A 108 -1.52 1.00 -23.45
C GLY A 108 -2.97 0.58 -23.76
N MET A 109 -3.64 -0.19 -22.90
CA MET A 109 -5.06 -0.57 -23.06
C MET A 109 -6.07 0.56 -22.79
N GLY A 110 -5.61 1.75 -22.41
CA GLY A 110 -6.49 2.92 -22.18
C GLY A 110 -7.17 2.96 -20.82
N LYS A 111 -6.67 2.22 -19.82
CA LYS A 111 -7.18 2.23 -18.43
C LYS A 111 -7.22 3.63 -17.84
N THR A 112 -6.10 4.37 -17.92
CA THR A 112 -5.98 5.74 -17.42
C THR A 112 -6.98 6.69 -18.05
N LEU A 113 -7.18 6.63 -19.37
CA LEU A 113 -8.17 7.45 -20.07
C LEU A 113 -9.59 7.07 -19.62
N PHE A 114 -9.88 5.78 -19.49
CA PHE A 114 -11.17 5.29 -18.98
C PHE A 114 -11.48 5.79 -17.56
N LEU A 115 -10.49 5.76 -16.65
CA LEU A 115 -10.65 6.27 -15.29
C LEU A 115 -10.89 7.78 -15.25
N LYS A 116 -10.05 8.55 -15.98
CA LYS A 116 -10.19 10.01 -16.07
C LYS A 116 -11.56 10.40 -16.65
N MET A 117 -11.99 9.73 -17.73
CA MET A 117 -13.32 9.89 -18.31
C MET A 117 -14.42 9.57 -17.28
N SER A 118 -14.29 8.47 -16.56
CA SER A 118 -15.29 8.05 -15.56
C SER A 118 -15.42 9.08 -14.44
N CYS A 119 -14.30 9.57 -13.90
CA CYS A 119 -14.27 10.66 -12.92
C CYS A 119 -14.99 11.92 -13.43
N ASP A 120 -14.68 12.33 -14.67
CA ASP A 120 -15.23 13.54 -15.25
C ASP A 120 -16.73 13.40 -15.56
N ARG A 121 -17.18 12.24 -16.02
CA ARG A 121 -18.61 11.95 -16.21
C ARG A 121 -19.35 12.01 -14.87
N ILE A 122 -18.82 11.40 -13.81
CA ILE A 122 -19.43 11.41 -12.47
C ILE A 122 -19.56 12.84 -11.92
N ASN A 123 -18.48 13.63 -12.02
CA ASN A 123 -18.41 14.95 -11.40
C ASN A 123 -19.04 16.07 -12.24
N TYR A 124 -18.95 15.99 -13.58
CA TYR A 124 -19.23 17.12 -14.47
C TYR A 124 -20.33 16.85 -15.51
N THR A 125 -20.26 15.75 -16.25
CA THR A 125 -21.11 15.52 -17.43
C THR A 125 -22.46 14.89 -17.05
N ASP A 126 -22.44 13.82 -16.26
CA ASP A 126 -23.60 13.01 -15.89
C ASP A 126 -24.13 13.34 -14.48
N LYS A 127 -24.03 14.61 -14.07
CA LYS A 127 -24.39 15.08 -12.71
C LYS A 127 -25.79 14.66 -12.25
N LYS A 128 -26.73 14.49 -13.19
CA LYS A 128 -28.10 14.05 -12.87
C LYS A 128 -28.16 12.59 -12.44
N LYS A 129 -27.37 11.73 -13.07
CA LYS A 129 -27.24 10.29 -12.76
C LYS A 129 -26.45 10.08 -11.46
N TRP A 130 -25.44 10.92 -11.24
CA TRP A 130 -24.51 10.84 -10.11
C TRP A 130 -24.77 11.88 -9.00
N LYS A 131 -26.03 12.26 -8.78
CA LYS A 131 -26.38 13.36 -7.85
C LYS A 131 -25.84 13.19 -6.43
N SER A 132 -25.68 11.96 -5.95
CA SER A 132 -25.20 11.64 -4.60
C SER A 132 -23.71 11.33 -4.50
N TYR A 133 -22.98 11.29 -5.63
CA TYR A 133 -21.59 10.84 -5.67
C TYR A 133 -20.62 11.98 -6.00
N ALA A 134 -19.39 11.84 -5.51
CA ALA A 134 -18.21 12.60 -5.92
C ALA A 134 -17.08 11.63 -6.22
N ALA A 135 -16.34 11.86 -7.29
CA ALA A 135 -15.18 11.06 -7.67
C ALA A 135 -13.88 11.84 -7.46
N PHE A 136 -12.87 11.16 -6.94
CA PHE A 136 -11.52 11.67 -6.74
C PHE A 136 -10.54 10.79 -7.51
N TYR A 137 -9.54 11.38 -8.14
CA TYR A 137 -8.56 10.64 -8.95
C TYR A 137 -7.15 10.77 -8.38
N TYR A 138 -6.43 9.66 -8.30
CA TYR A 138 -5.02 9.59 -7.96
C TYR A 138 -4.27 8.72 -8.96
N ASN A 139 -3.15 9.24 -9.48
CA ASN A 139 -2.22 8.51 -10.32
C ASN A 139 -1.03 8.14 -9.44
N ASN A 140 -0.76 6.85 -9.27
CA ASN A 140 0.38 6.41 -8.49
C ASN A 140 1.68 6.61 -9.28
N ASN A 141 2.68 7.18 -8.64
CA ASN A 141 3.99 7.46 -9.25
C ASN A 141 5.09 6.50 -8.76
N HIS A 142 4.74 5.51 -7.93
CA HIS A 142 5.64 4.51 -7.33
C HIS A 142 6.86 5.08 -6.60
N THR A 143 6.75 6.30 -6.07
CA THR A 143 7.81 6.87 -5.22
C THR A 143 7.59 6.57 -3.74
N LYS A 144 6.32 6.46 -3.33
CA LYS A 144 5.89 6.35 -1.93
C LYS A 144 4.86 5.24 -1.78
N SER A 145 4.68 4.78 -0.54
CA SER A 145 3.52 3.94 -0.18
C SER A 145 2.21 4.64 -0.58
N ILE A 146 1.20 3.85 -0.94
CA ILE A 146 -0.12 4.33 -1.41
C ILE A 146 -0.75 5.26 -0.38
N THR A 147 -0.68 4.89 0.90
CA THR A 147 -1.25 5.69 1.98
C THR A 147 -0.56 7.04 2.09
N GLN A 148 0.77 7.07 2.10
CA GLN A 148 1.55 8.31 2.21
C GLN A 148 1.38 9.20 0.97
N ALA A 149 1.26 8.61 -0.21
CA ALA A 149 1.08 9.35 -1.45
C ALA A 149 -0.30 10.02 -1.54
N LEU A 150 -1.35 9.31 -1.13
CA LEU A 150 -2.71 9.84 -0.99
C LEU A 150 -2.81 10.90 0.11
N SER A 151 -2.12 10.67 1.23
CA SER A 151 -1.96 11.60 2.35
C SER A 151 -1.33 12.93 1.90
N ASN A 152 -0.20 12.86 1.18
CA ASN A 152 0.44 14.04 0.59
C ASN A 152 -0.49 14.78 -0.37
N LYS A 153 -1.19 14.05 -1.24
CA LYS A 153 -2.07 14.65 -2.26
C LYS A 153 -3.29 15.34 -1.67
N PHE A 154 -3.99 14.67 -0.76
CA PHE A 154 -5.32 15.11 -0.30
C PHE A 154 -5.27 15.84 1.05
N CYS A 155 -4.32 15.51 1.92
CA CYS A 155 -4.18 16.11 3.26
C CYS A 155 -3.04 17.14 3.35
N LYS A 156 -2.10 17.17 2.38
CA LYS A 156 -0.95 18.10 2.31
C LYS A 156 0.16 17.85 3.35
N TYR A 157 0.16 16.70 4.02
CA TYR A 157 1.23 16.23 4.91
C TYR A 157 1.34 14.70 4.79
N SER A 158 2.48 14.09 5.16
CA SER A 158 2.77 12.68 4.84
C SER A 158 2.12 11.67 5.78
N ASN A 159 1.92 12.02 7.04
CA ASN A 159 1.58 11.07 8.11
C ASN A 159 0.07 11.01 8.41
N ALA A 160 -0.81 11.46 7.51
CA ALA A 160 -2.25 11.35 7.68
C ALA A 160 -2.69 9.88 7.67
N SER A 161 -3.57 9.53 8.61
CA SER A 161 -4.18 8.19 8.64
C SER A 161 -5.18 8.01 7.50
N VAL A 162 -5.55 6.75 7.20
CA VAL A 162 -6.63 6.45 6.25
C VAL A 162 -7.96 7.11 6.67
N SER A 163 -8.19 7.22 7.98
CA SER A 163 -9.34 7.94 8.55
C SER A 163 -9.30 9.44 8.23
N ASP A 164 -8.12 10.07 8.30
CA ASP A 164 -7.97 11.49 7.97
C ASP A 164 -8.18 11.74 6.48
N ILE A 165 -7.61 10.87 5.61
CA ILE A 165 -7.85 10.91 4.16
C ILE A 165 -9.36 10.77 3.87
N SER A 166 -10.02 9.78 4.47
CA SER A 166 -11.47 9.58 4.34
C SER A 166 -12.28 10.80 4.79
N LYS A 167 -11.96 11.39 5.94
CA LYS A 167 -12.63 12.60 6.44
C LYS A 167 -12.42 13.76 5.47
N GLN A 168 -11.20 13.97 5.00
CA GLN A 168 -10.85 15.06 4.11
C GLN A 168 -11.61 14.96 2.77
N LEU A 169 -11.59 13.79 2.13
CA LEU A 169 -12.35 13.56 0.91
C LEU A 169 -13.86 13.74 1.13
N ASN A 170 -14.42 13.18 2.20
CA ASN A 170 -15.84 13.32 2.53
C ASN A 170 -16.25 14.74 2.96
N ASN A 171 -15.32 15.57 3.40
CA ASN A 171 -15.58 16.97 3.79
C ASN A 171 -15.40 17.94 2.63
N SER A 172 -14.59 17.59 1.63
CA SER A 172 -14.39 18.39 0.41
C SER A 172 -15.64 18.50 -0.48
N THR A 173 -16.67 17.70 -0.22
CA THR A 173 -17.88 17.62 -1.04
C THR A 173 -19.16 17.59 -0.20
N LEU A 174 -20.25 18.15 -0.74
CA LEU A 174 -21.60 18.03 -0.17
C LEU A 174 -22.34 16.75 -0.61
N LYS A 175 -21.67 15.92 -1.41
CA LYS A 175 -22.17 14.63 -1.89
C LYS A 175 -22.12 13.60 -0.75
N LYS A 176 -22.98 12.59 -0.85
CA LYS A 176 -23.12 11.57 0.19
C LYS A 176 -22.04 10.50 0.07
N ASN A 177 -21.76 10.08 -1.16
CA ASN A 177 -20.85 9.00 -1.50
C ASN A 177 -19.57 9.55 -2.13
N SER A 178 -18.45 8.95 -1.76
CA SER A 178 -17.11 9.31 -2.26
C SER A 178 -16.49 8.10 -2.93
N ILE A 179 -16.09 8.27 -4.19
CA ILE A 179 -15.41 7.24 -4.99
C ILE A 179 -13.98 7.68 -5.18
N LEU A 180 -13.02 6.87 -4.74
CA LEU A 180 -11.60 7.12 -4.96
C LEU A 180 -11.09 6.21 -6.09
N PHE A 181 -10.64 6.83 -7.17
CA PHE A 181 -9.97 6.17 -8.29
C PHE A 181 -8.46 6.19 -8.07
N ILE A 182 -7.85 5.02 -8.01
CA ILE A 182 -6.41 4.82 -7.88
C ILE A 182 -5.91 4.16 -9.17
N ASP A 183 -5.07 4.88 -9.90
CA ASP A 183 -4.53 4.49 -11.21
C ASP A 183 -3.06 4.08 -11.12
N ASN A 184 -2.60 3.35 -12.14
CA ASN A 184 -1.20 2.93 -12.30
C ASN A 184 -0.68 2.10 -11.11
N ILE A 185 -1.41 1.05 -10.72
CA ILE A 185 -0.96 0.10 -9.69
C ILE A 185 -0.28 -1.09 -10.36
N TYR A 186 0.96 -1.40 -9.96
CA TYR A 186 1.61 -2.64 -10.39
C TYR A 186 1.05 -3.83 -9.62
N GLU A 187 1.12 -5.02 -10.22
CA GLU A 187 0.67 -6.25 -9.58
C GLU A 187 1.32 -6.48 -8.21
N ARG A 188 2.61 -6.16 -8.05
CA ARG A 188 3.33 -6.25 -6.78
C ARG A 188 2.81 -5.29 -5.69
N ASP A 189 2.27 -4.14 -6.08
CA ASP A 189 1.74 -3.12 -5.15
C ASP A 189 0.24 -3.36 -4.83
N SER A 190 -0.37 -4.37 -5.44
CA SER A 190 -1.80 -4.65 -5.34
C SER A 190 -2.26 -5.02 -3.92
N ILE A 191 -1.41 -5.72 -3.15
CA ILE A 191 -1.69 -6.11 -1.76
C ILE A 191 -1.80 -4.85 -0.90
N GLU A 192 -0.79 -3.97 -0.98
CA GLU A 192 -0.77 -2.71 -0.22
C GLU A 192 -1.99 -1.84 -0.58
N CYS A 193 -2.27 -1.68 -1.88
CA CYS A 193 -3.41 -0.89 -2.35
C CYS A 193 -4.74 -1.48 -1.88
N THR A 194 -4.86 -2.81 -1.83
CA THR A 194 -6.06 -3.51 -1.34
C THR A 194 -6.25 -3.30 0.17
N GLU A 195 -5.19 -3.36 0.97
CA GLU A 195 -5.28 -3.09 2.41
C GLU A 195 -5.67 -1.64 2.70
N PHE A 196 -5.13 -0.69 1.95
CA PHE A 196 -5.59 0.69 2.00
C PHE A 196 -7.07 0.80 1.63
N ALA A 197 -7.50 0.14 0.55
CA ALA A 197 -8.89 0.21 0.09
C ALA A 197 -9.87 -0.38 1.12
N LYS A 198 -9.55 -1.54 1.71
CA LYS A 198 -10.32 -2.15 2.82
C LYS A 198 -10.45 -1.17 3.99
N ALA A 199 -9.35 -0.55 4.42
CA ALA A 199 -9.38 0.44 5.50
C ALA A 199 -10.23 1.68 5.15
N PHE A 200 -10.11 2.16 3.91
CA PHE A 200 -10.82 3.35 3.44
C PHE A 200 -12.34 3.14 3.38
N ILE A 201 -12.80 1.97 2.93
CA ILE A 201 -14.24 1.65 2.90
C ILE A 201 -14.81 1.42 4.31
N ASN A 202 -13.99 0.97 5.27
CA ASN A 202 -14.42 0.78 6.65
C ASN A 202 -14.56 2.10 7.41
N CYS A 203 -13.84 3.14 7.00
CA CYS A 203 -13.99 4.48 7.57
C CYS A 203 -15.39 5.09 7.33
N SER A 204 -16.10 4.68 6.28
CA SER A 204 -17.46 5.15 5.97
C SER A 204 -18.15 4.21 4.99
N LYS A 205 -19.39 3.81 5.30
CA LYS A 205 -20.24 3.00 4.40
C LYS A 205 -20.54 3.65 3.04
N TYR A 206 -20.20 4.93 2.87
CA TYR A 206 -20.39 5.68 1.62
C TYR A 206 -19.10 5.83 0.80
N ASN A 207 -18.00 5.25 1.27
CA ASN A 207 -16.74 5.22 0.55
C ASN A 207 -16.68 3.99 -0.36
N GLN A 208 -16.16 4.20 -1.57
CA GLN A 208 -15.86 3.16 -2.55
C GLN A 208 -14.51 3.45 -3.20
N VAL A 209 -13.85 2.41 -3.69
CA VAL A 209 -12.53 2.51 -4.33
C VAL A 209 -12.56 1.77 -5.67
N VAL A 210 -11.98 2.39 -6.70
CA VAL A 210 -11.74 1.78 -8.01
C VAL A 210 -10.24 1.75 -8.25
N ILE A 211 -9.68 0.57 -8.49
CA ILE A 211 -8.24 0.35 -8.62
C ILE A 211 -7.94 -0.14 -10.04
N ALA A 212 -7.09 0.57 -10.78
CA ALA A 212 -6.57 0.09 -12.05
C ALA A 212 -5.19 -0.57 -11.86
N ILE A 213 -5.10 -1.86 -12.19
CA ILE A 213 -3.90 -2.68 -12.03
C ILE A 213 -3.33 -3.02 -13.42
N ASP A 214 -2.02 -2.87 -13.56
CA ASP A 214 -1.25 -3.45 -14.67
C ASP A 214 -1.05 -4.95 -14.39
N SER A 215 -1.99 -5.77 -14.85
CA SER A 215 -1.96 -7.23 -14.74
C SER A 215 -2.54 -7.88 -16.00
N ASN A 216 -2.02 -9.07 -16.32
CA ASN A 216 -2.48 -9.93 -17.41
C ASN A 216 -3.64 -10.85 -16.98
N ASN A 217 -4.05 -10.85 -15.71
CA ASN A 217 -5.11 -11.73 -15.23
C ASN A 217 -6.49 -11.23 -15.71
N ASP A 218 -7.34 -12.15 -16.14
CA ASP A 218 -8.70 -11.88 -16.64
C ASP A 218 -9.77 -11.93 -15.53
N THR A 219 -9.40 -12.19 -14.28
CA THR A 219 -10.32 -12.40 -13.14
C THR A 219 -10.81 -11.12 -12.46
N PHE A 220 -10.60 -9.96 -13.07
CA PHE A 220 -11.00 -8.68 -12.49
C PHE A 220 -12.40 -8.24 -12.93
N HIS A 221 -12.93 -7.23 -12.24
CA HIS A 221 -14.30 -6.77 -12.46
C HIS A 221 -14.48 -6.16 -13.86
N ILE A 222 -13.50 -5.41 -14.36
CA ILE A 222 -13.55 -4.78 -15.69
C ILE A 222 -12.20 -4.94 -16.39
N CYS A 223 -12.22 -5.45 -17.62
CA CYS A 223 -11.07 -5.51 -18.52
C CYS A 223 -11.41 -4.68 -19.77
N PRO A 224 -10.79 -3.51 -20.01
CA PRO A 224 -11.09 -2.70 -21.19
C PRO A 224 -10.88 -3.49 -22.48
N CYS A 225 -11.86 -3.42 -23.38
CA CYS A 225 -11.82 -4.16 -24.63
C CYS A 225 -10.71 -3.66 -25.57
N ARG A 226 -10.24 -4.57 -26.43
CA ARG A 226 -9.34 -4.26 -27.55
C ARG A 226 -10.07 -3.46 -28.63
N PHE A 227 -9.36 -2.61 -29.34
CA PHE A 227 -9.89 -1.82 -30.46
C PHE A 227 -9.99 -2.67 -31.73
N GLY A 228 -11.19 -2.73 -32.29
CA GLY A 228 -11.48 -3.30 -33.60
C GLY A 228 -11.67 -2.24 -34.68
N GLU A 229 -12.22 -2.65 -35.82
CA GLU A 229 -12.50 -1.79 -36.97
C GLU A 229 -13.40 -0.60 -36.60
N ASN A 230 -14.41 -0.83 -35.76
CA ASN A 230 -15.37 0.18 -35.35
C ASN A 230 -14.74 1.28 -34.49
N GLU A 231 -13.90 0.91 -33.53
CA GLU A 231 -13.20 1.87 -32.68
C GLU A 231 -12.21 2.71 -33.50
N ILE A 232 -11.53 2.09 -34.47
CA ILE A 232 -10.64 2.81 -35.41
C ILE A 232 -11.43 3.78 -36.29
N LYS A 233 -12.61 3.37 -36.76
CA LYS A 233 -13.50 4.26 -37.52
C LYS A 233 -13.91 5.47 -36.70
N LEU A 234 -14.34 5.27 -35.45
CA LEU A 234 -14.71 6.36 -34.55
C LEU A 234 -13.53 7.28 -34.25
N LEU A 235 -12.34 6.70 -34.06
CA LEU A 235 -11.11 7.45 -33.86
C LEU A 235 -10.77 8.31 -35.09
N ALA A 236 -10.78 7.73 -36.29
CA ALA A 236 -10.54 8.44 -37.55
C ALA A 236 -11.53 9.60 -37.76
N GLN A 237 -12.81 9.36 -37.48
CA GLN A 237 -13.85 10.39 -37.52
C GLN A 237 -13.56 11.53 -36.54
N SER A 238 -13.01 11.24 -35.36
CA SER A 238 -12.64 12.29 -34.39
C SER A 238 -11.48 13.18 -34.85
N TYR A 239 -10.68 12.74 -35.82
CA TYR A 239 -9.62 13.53 -36.48
C TYR A 239 -10.09 14.14 -37.81
N ASP A 240 -11.38 14.06 -38.13
CA ASP A 240 -11.96 14.50 -39.40
C ASP A 240 -11.31 13.86 -40.65
N ILE A 241 -10.89 12.59 -40.54
CA ILE A 241 -10.32 11.81 -41.65
C ILE A 241 -11.14 10.56 -41.96
N GLU A 242 -11.11 10.14 -43.23
CA GLU A 242 -11.76 8.92 -43.70
C GLU A 242 -10.70 7.87 -44.08
N ILE A 243 -10.74 6.72 -43.40
CA ILE A 243 -9.89 5.57 -43.68
C ILE A 243 -10.75 4.46 -44.28
N LYS A 244 -10.28 3.84 -45.38
CA LYS A 244 -10.99 2.77 -46.07
C LYS A 244 -11.15 1.56 -45.15
N GLN A 245 -12.26 0.85 -45.29
CA GLN A 245 -12.57 -0.33 -44.46
C GLN A 245 -11.43 -1.37 -44.43
N SER A 246 -10.87 -1.73 -45.60
CA SER A 246 -9.75 -2.67 -45.67
C SER A 246 -8.52 -2.19 -44.89
N GLU A 247 -8.22 -0.89 -44.95
CA GLU A 247 -7.09 -0.29 -44.23
C GLU A 247 -7.37 -0.21 -42.70
N ARG A 248 -8.64 -0.05 -42.29
CA ARG A 248 -9.03 -0.11 -40.86
C ARG A 248 -8.81 -1.49 -40.26
N ASP A 249 -9.16 -2.54 -41.00
CA ASP A 249 -8.94 -3.93 -40.56
C ASP A 249 -7.44 -4.21 -40.37
N ASP A 250 -6.60 -3.71 -41.27
CA ASP A 250 -5.16 -3.89 -41.17
C ASP A 250 -4.55 -3.08 -40.02
N ILE A 251 -5.04 -1.85 -39.76
CA ILE A 251 -4.65 -1.08 -38.56
C ILE A 251 -5.04 -1.83 -37.28
N SER A 252 -6.21 -2.47 -37.23
CA SER A 252 -6.64 -3.26 -36.06
C SER A 252 -5.68 -4.42 -35.79
N LYS A 253 -5.25 -5.13 -36.85
CA LYS A 253 -4.27 -6.22 -36.74
C LYS A 253 -2.89 -5.69 -36.32
N LEU A 254 -2.38 -4.64 -36.98
CA LEU A 254 -1.06 -4.05 -36.68
C LEU A 254 -0.96 -3.50 -35.26
N SER A 255 -2.05 -2.91 -34.77
CA SER A 255 -2.12 -2.43 -33.39
C SER A 255 -2.31 -3.54 -32.36
N ASN A 256 -2.54 -4.79 -32.77
CA ASN A 256 -2.98 -5.90 -31.91
C ASN A 256 -4.20 -5.53 -31.04
N GLY A 257 -5.00 -4.57 -31.50
CA GLY A 257 -6.11 -3.98 -30.76
C GLY A 257 -5.73 -3.13 -29.55
N TYR A 258 -4.46 -2.74 -29.39
CA TYR A 258 -4.04 -1.76 -28.37
C TYR A 258 -4.47 -0.35 -28.78
N PRO A 259 -5.28 0.35 -27.97
CA PRO A 259 -5.73 1.72 -28.24
C PRO A 259 -4.60 2.71 -28.53
N VAL A 260 -3.48 2.63 -27.80
CA VAL A 260 -2.34 3.54 -28.00
C VAL A 260 -1.73 3.39 -29.40
N TYR A 261 -1.59 2.16 -29.89
CA TYR A 261 -1.06 1.87 -31.22
C TYR A 261 -2.07 2.20 -32.32
N ALA A 262 -3.35 1.93 -32.10
CA ALA A 262 -4.42 2.31 -33.02
C ALA A 262 -4.46 3.84 -33.19
N ARG A 263 -4.34 4.60 -32.10
CA ARG A 263 -4.26 6.08 -32.13
C ARG A 263 -3.04 6.56 -32.89
N TYR A 264 -1.86 6.07 -32.53
CA TYR A 264 -0.64 6.43 -33.24
C TYR A 264 -0.76 6.12 -34.74
N SER A 265 -1.50 5.05 -35.06
CA SER A 265 -1.75 4.67 -36.44
C SER A 265 -2.64 5.66 -37.19
N VAL A 266 -3.80 6.00 -36.61
CA VAL A 266 -4.74 6.97 -37.19
C VAL A 266 -4.10 8.36 -37.29
N GLU A 267 -3.30 8.77 -36.31
CA GLU A 267 -2.61 10.05 -36.33
C GLU A 267 -1.60 10.16 -37.49
N ALA A 268 -0.96 9.07 -37.91
CA ALA A 268 -0.09 9.09 -39.09
C ALA A 268 -0.87 9.32 -40.39
N TYR A 269 -2.09 8.76 -40.50
CA TYR A 269 -2.96 8.98 -41.65
C TYR A 269 -3.38 10.44 -41.80
N THR A 270 -3.56 11.18 -40.69
CA THR A 270 -3.83 12.64 -40.75
C THR A 270 -2.69 13.43 -41.41
N LYS A 271 -1.49 12.84 -41.42
CA LYS A 271 -0.26 13.40 -42.00
C LYS A 271 0.01 12.87 -43.41
N GLY A 272 -0.92 12.11 -43.99
CA GLY A 272 -0.78 11.50 -45.32
C GLY A 272 0.10 10.26 -45.36
N ILE A 273 0.43 9.67 -44.20
CA ILE A 273 1.29 8.48 -44.11
C ILE A 273 0.44 7.24 -43.85
N LYS A 274 0.62 6.21 -44.66
CA LYS A 274 -0.06 4.92 -44.49
C LYS A 274 0.85 3.94 -43.75
N ILE A 275 0.55 3.68 -42.48
CA ILE A 275 1.37 2.76 -41.67
C ILE A 275 1.37 1.32 -42.19
N ILE A 276 0.35 0.93 -42.95
CA ILE A 276 0.34 -0.38 -43.63
C ILE A 276 1.53 -0.56 -44.58
N ASP A 277 2.07 0.53 -45.14
CA ASP A 277 3.23 0.49 -46.05
C ASP A 277 4.53 0.12 -45.30
N TYR A 278 4.52 0.20 -43.97
CA TYR A 278 5.67 -0.05 -43.10
C TYR A 278 5.70 -1.48 -42.52
N ASN A 279 4.65 -2.29 -42.77
CA ASN A 279 4.42 -3.65 -42.27
C ASN A 279 4.35 -3.81 -40.73
N ASN A 280 5.00 -2.95 -39.95
CA ASN A 280 4.99 -2.93 -38.49
C ASN A 280 5.08 -1.48 -37.99
N LEU A 281 4.40 -1.18 -36.88
CA LEU A 281 4.43 0.12 -36.22
C LEU A 281 5.83 0.50 -35.73
N GLU A 282 6.64 -0.48 -35.32
CA GLU A 282 8.02 -0.24 -34.86
C GLU A 282 8.89 0.33 -35.98
N ASN A 283 8.77 -0.21 -37.20
CA ASN A 283 9.49 0.31 -38.37
C ASN A 283 9.10 1.77 -38.66
N TYR A 284 7.83 2.11 -38.49
CA TYR A 284 7.36 3.49 -38.65
C TYR A 284 7.96 4.42 -37.58
N ILE A 285 8.00 3.98 -36.32
CA ILE A 285 8.63 4.74 -35.23
C ILE A 285 10.13 4.92 -35.50
N GLU A 286 10.82 3.88 -35.97
CA GLU A 286 12.24 3.93 -36.32
C GLU A 286 12.51 4.94 -37.45
N GLU A 287 11.74 4.90 -38.55
CA GLU A 287 11.88 5.86 -39.65
C GLU A 287 11.61 7.30 -39.19
N LEU A 288 10.59 7.51 -38.36
CA LEU A 288 10.32 8.83 -37.77
C LEU A 288 11.51 9.33 -36.95
N ILE A 289 12.07 8.50 -36.09
CA ILE A 289 13.24 8.86 -35.27
C ILE A 289 14.44 9.13 -36.17
N ASN A 290 14.66 8.32 -37.20
CA ASN A 290 15.75 8.51 -38.17
C ASN A 290 15.63 9.81 -38.97
N SER A 291 14.41 10.32 -39.18
CA SER A 291 14.16 11.61 -39.82
C SER A 291 14.51 12.83 -38.94
N LEU A 292 14.69 12.63 -37.62
CA LEU A 292 15.05 13.70 -36.69
C LEU A 292 16.54 14.05 -36.82
N ASN A 293 16.85 15.34 -36.72
CA ASN A 293 18.25 15.77 -36.61
C ASN A 293 18.82 15.45 -35.22
N ASN A 294 20.15 15.57 -35.07
CA ASN A 294 20.83 15.21 -33.83
C ASN A 294 20.31 15.97 -32.60
N LEU A 295 20.00 17.27 -32.73
CA LEU A 295 19.48 18.07 -31.62
C LEU A 295 18.06 17.65 -31.23
N GLU A 296 17.22 17.30 -32.21
CA GLU A 296 15.87 16.79 -32.00
C GLU A 296 15.90 15.41 -31.31
N LYS A 297 16.81 14.51 -31.71
CA LYS A 297 17.03 13.21 -31.06
C LYS A 297 17.47 13.38 -29.60
N VAL A 298 18.46 14.23 -29.33
CA VAL A 298 18.91 14.57 -27.97
C VAL A 298 17.76 15.14 -27.13
N SER A 299 16.94 16.02 -27.73
CA SER A 299 15.81 16.64 -27.05
C SER A 299 14.73 15.63 -26.70
N LEU A 300 14.38 14.75 -27.64
CA LEU A 300 13.40 13.69 -27.44
C LEU A 300 13.87 12.70 -26.37
N SER A 301 15.12 12.25 -26.45
CA SER A 301 15.75 11.39 -25.43
C SER A 301 15.67 12.01 -24.04
N LEU A 302 16.04 13.29 -23.89
CA LEU A 302 15.95 13.98 -22.59
C LEU A 302 14.52 14.03 -22.06
N ILE A 303 13.55 14.37 -22.91
CA ILE A 303 12.14 14.45 -22.53
C ILE A 303 11.62 13.08 -22.09
N ILE A 304 11.93 12.02 -22.84
CA ILE A 304 11.51 10.65 -22.51
C ILE A 304 12.15 10.21 -21.18
N CYS A 305 13.46 10.36 -21.02
CA CYS A 305 14.17 9.99 -19.80
C CYS A 305 13.55 10.70 -18.57
N LEU A 306 13.24 11.99 -18.69
CA LEU A 306 12.64 12.76 -17.60
C LEU A 306 11.18 12.38 -17.33
N CYS A 307 10.37 12.13 -18.37
CA CYS A 307 9.00 11.67 -18.22
C CYS A 307 8.91 10.28 -17.56
N GLN A 308 9.86 9.39 -17.84
CA GLN A 308 9.95 8.08 -17.19
C GLN A 308 10.24 8.20 -15.68
N LEU A 309 10.95 9.25 -15.24
CA LEU A 309 11.26 9.49 -13.83
C LEU A 309 10.10 10.19 -13.08
N LEU A 310 9.38 11.12 -13.74
CA LEU A 310 8.39 11.97 -13.08
C LEU A 310 6.94 11.52 -13.22
N GLN A 311 6.59 10.75 -14.26
CA GLN A 311 5.28 10.13 -14.57
C GLN A 311 4.03 11.05 -14.68
N ASP A 312 3.96 12.21 -14.02
CA ASP A 312 2.81 13.15 -14.00
C ASP A 312 2.93 14.31 -15.00
N GLY A 313 3.77 14.13 -16.02
CA GLY A 313 4.09 15.13 -17.03
C GLY A 313 5.04 16.22 -16.52
N VAL A 314 5.89 16.71 -17.42
CA VAL A 314 7.02 17.58 -17.08
C VAL A 314 6.72 19.01 -17.50
N GLU A 315 6.86 19.97 -16.59
CA GLU A 315 6.70 21.39 -16.93
C GLU A 315 7.75 21.82 -17.96
N THR A 316 7.32 22.49 -19.03
CA THR A 316 8.20 22.90 -20.14
C THR A 316 9.41 23.71 -19.67
N LYS A 317 9.24 24.58 -18.67
CA LYS A 317 10.33 25.36 -18.07
C LYS A 317 11.42 24.49 -17.42
N ILE A 318 11.09 23.31 -16.90
CA ILE A 318 12.06 22.39 -16.30
C ILE A 318 12.94 21.81 -17.39
N ILE A 319 12.35 21.40 -18.51
CA ILE A 319 13.07 20.88 -19.69
C ILE A 319 14.07 21.93 -20.19
N TYR A 320 13.63 23.20 -20.31
CA TYR A 320 14.49 24.31 -20.72
C TYR A 320 15.58 24.63 -19.68
N GLY A 321 15.29 24.44 -18.40
CA GLY A 321 16.26 24.60 -17.31
C GLY A 321 17.36 23.55 -17.33
N ILE A 322 17.05 22.32 -17.76
CA ILE A 322 18.04 21.24 -17.91
C ILE A 322 18.85 21.41 -19.19
N ASN A 323 18.21 21.80 -20.29
CA ASN A 323 18.88 22.05 -21.56
C ASN A 323 18.23 23.23 -22.31
N ASN A 324 18.91 24.37 -22.29
CA ASN A 324 18.45 25.61 -22.91
C ASN A 324 18.44 25.57 -24.45
N CYS A 325 19.09 24.58 -25.08
CA CYS A 325 19.04 24.37 -26.52
C CYS A 325 17.69 23.82 -26.99
N ILE A 326 16.87 23.29 -26.08
CA ILE A 326 15.52 22.79 -26.40
C ILE A 326 14.59 23.99 -26.55
N ALA A 327 14.41 24.45 -27.78
CA ALA A 327 13.56 25.60 -28.10
C ALA A 327 12.11 25.17 -28.47
N PRO A 328 11.12 26.08 -28.36
CA PRO A 328 9.73 25.80 -28.75
C PRO A 328 9.51 25.21 -30.15
N PRO A 329 10.32 25.53 -31.20
CA PRO A 329 10.18 24.89 -32.51
C PRO A 329 10.45 23.37 -32.48
N ILE A 330 11.41 22.93 -31.65
CA ILE A 330 11.75 21.49 -31.52
C ILE A 330 10.60 20.76 -30.84
N THR A 331 10.11 21.27 -29.71
CA THR A 331 8.98 20.66 -29.01
C THR A 331 7.72 20.66 -29.86
N LYS A 332 7.46 21.72 -30.64
CA LYS A 332 6.37 21.76 -31.62
C LYS A 332 6.50 20.67 -32.68
N LYS A 333 7.70 20.43 -33.21
CA LYS A 333 7.93 19.36 -34.20
C LYS A 333 7.71 17.97 -33.61
N LEU A 334 8.21 17.71 -32.39
CA LEU A 334 7.98 16.44 -31.69
C LEU A 334 6.49 16.20 -31.40
N LEU A 335 5.73 17.25 -31.07
CA LEU A 335 4.27 17.21 -30.95
C LEU A 335 3.61 16.87 -32.29
N THR A 336 4.04 17.52 -33.38
CA THR A 336 3.54 17.22 -34.73
C THR A 336 3.79 15.77 -35.12
N PHE A 337 4.86 15.13 -34.63
CA PHE A 337 5.14 13.71 -34.86
C PHE A 337 4.46 12.77 -33.87
N SER A 338 3.66 13.28 -32.93
CA SER A 338 2.98 12.48 -31.90
C SER A 338 3.92 11.69 -30.98
N LEU A 339 5.21 12.05 -30.96
CA LEU A 339 6.21 11.41 -30.10
C LEU A 339 6.10 11.89 -28.65
N ILE A 340 5.53 13.09 -28.47
CA ILE A 340 5.21 13.69 -27.17
C ILE A 340 3.83 14.34 -27.26
N ASN A 341 3.19 14.54 -26.11
CA ASN A 341 1.92 15.26 -25.95
C ASN A 341 2.12 16.48 -25.06
N SER A 342 1.30 17.53 -25.22
CA SER A 342 1.40 18.76 -24.41
C SER A 342 0.04 19.23 -23.93
N TYR A 343 -0.06 19.54 -22.63
CA TYR A 343 -1.27 20.08 -22.03
C TYR A 343 -0.92 21.00 -20.84
N LYS A 344 -1.52 22.20 -20.77
CA LYS A 344 -1.26 23.21 -19.71
C LYS A 344 0.23 23.42 -19.40
N ASN A 345 1.06 23.59 -20.42
CA ASN A 345 2.52 23.75 -20.30
C ASN A 345 3.26 22.56 -19.67
N LYS A 346 2.65 21.37 -19.67
CA LYS A 346 3.31 20.11 -19.31
C LYS A 346 3.42 19.21 -20.52
N ILE A 347 4.56 18.54 -20.65
CA ILE A 347 4.82 17.53 -21.67
C ILE A 347 4.59 16.15 -21.08
N TYR A 348 3.89 15.30 -21.83
CA TYR A 348 3.59 13.91 -21.49
C TYR A 348 4.10 12.99 -22.58
N THR A 349 4.36 11.74 -22.24
CA THR A 349 4.68 10.68 -23.19
C THR A 349 3.82 9.46 -22.91
N ASP A 350 3.36 8.79 -23.97
CA ASP A 350 2.71 7.49 -23.83
C ASP A 350 3.77 6.46 -23.47
N LYS A 351 3.63 5.82 -22.30
CA LYS A 351 4.64 4.91 -21.71
C LYS A 351 5.17 3.90 -22.72
N LEU A 352 4.27 3.30 -23.50
CA LEU A 352 4.60 2.24 -24.44
C LEU A 352 5.26 2.77 -25.74
N ILE A 353 4.88 3.96 -26.22
CA ILE A 353 5.59 4.63 -27.33
C ILE A 353 6.97 5.11 -26.88
N ALA A 354 7.07 5.67 -25.68
CA ALA A 354 8.32 6.15 -25.10
C ALA A 354 9.35 5.03 -24.91
N LEU A 355 8.91 3.83 -24.49
CA LEU A 355 9.76 2.65 -24.41
C LEU A 355 10.30 2.26 -25.79
N LYS A 356 9.46 2.25 -26.84
CA LYS A 356 9.94 1.96 -28.19
C LYS A 356 10.90 3.02 -28.73
N CYS A 357 10.64 4.30 -28.42
CA CYS A 357 11.53 5.38 -28.83
C CYS A 357 12.90 5.29 -28.17
N ILE A 358 13.00 4.86 -26.90
CA ILE A 358 14.29 4.78 -26.21
C ILE A 358 15.19 3.68 -26.77
N ASP A 359 14.61 2.58 -27.28
CA ASP A 359 15.36 1.50 -27.94
C ASP A 359 16.19 2.07 -29.12
N PHE A 360 15.59 2.95 -29.92
CA PHE A 360 16.24 3.63 -31.05
C PHE A 360 17.08 4.86 -30.67
N LEU A 361 16.96 5.35 -29.43
CA LEU A 361 17.68 6.52 -28.90
C LEU A 361 18.70 6.15 -27.82
N SER A 362 19.04 4.87 -27.70
CA SER A 362 19.89 4.33 -26.64
C SER A 362 21.23 5.07 -26.51
N GLU A 363 21.86 5.45 -27.63
CA GLU A 363 23.11 6.22 -27.66
C GLU A 363 23.01 7.62 -27.00
N TYR A 364 21.82 8.21 -26.92
CA TYR A 364 21.57 9.52 -26.33
C TYR A 364 21.14 9.47 -24.85
N SER A 365 20.79 8.28 -24.36
CA SER A 365 20.16 8.10 -23.05
C SER A 365 21.11 8.45 -21.90
N THR A 366 22.36 7.99 -21.94
CA THR A 366 23.38 8.25 -20.90
C THR A 366 23.64 9.74 -20.71
N GLU A 367 23.86 10.48 -21.80
CA GLU A 367 24.09 11.93 -21.73
C GLU A 367 22.83 12.68 -21.26
N SER A 368 21.64 12.18 -21.61
CA SER A 368 20.36 12.72 -21.11
C SER A 368 20.24 12.55 -19.60
N TYR A 369 20.51 11.35 -19.08
CA TYR A 369 20.51 11.08 -17.64
C TYR A 369 21.59 11.87 -16.90
N LYS A 370 22.77 12.04 -17.49
CA LYS A 370 23.83 12.88 -16.91
C LYS A 370 23.37 14.32 -16.71
N LYS A 371 22.70 14.93 -17.69
CA LYS A 371 22.14 16.28 -17.56
C LYS A 371 21.07 16.36 -16.47
N ILE A 372 20.19 15.36 -16.39
CA ILE A 372 19.15 15.26 -15.34
C ILE A 372 19.81 15.15 -13.96
N TYR A 373 20.80 14.28 -13.80
CA TYR A 373 21.55 14.11 -12.56
C TYR A 373 22.18 15.43 -12.10
N GLN A 374 22.91 16.12 -13.00
CA GLN A 374 23.57 17.38 -12.65
C GLN A 374 22.58 18.47 -12.22
N TYR A 375 21.38 18.48 -12.80
CA TYR A 375 20.33 19.43 -12.44
C TYR A 375 19.73 19.14 -11.05
N TYR A 376 19.43 17.88 -10.74
CA TYR A 376 18.68 17.51 -9.53
C TYR A 376 19.53 17.13 -8.32
N LYS A 377 20.83 16.80 -8.47
CA LYS A 377 21.67 16.21 -7.41
C LYS A 377 21.84 17.05 -6.13
N ARG A 378 21.46 18.33 -6.15
CA ARG A 378 21.52 19.25 -5.00
C ARG A 378 20.19 19.96 -4.74
N MET A 379 19.09 19.44 -5.30
CA MET A 379 17.75 19.98 -5.11
C MET A 379 17.02 19.21 -4.01
N PRO A 380 16.76 19.83 -2.84
CA PRO A 380 16.05 19.18 -1.76
C PRO A 380 14.69 18.62 -2.23
N ASN A 381 14.33 17.42 -1.76
CA ASN A 381 13.11 16.69 -2.13
C ASN A 381 13.01 16.19 -3.59
N ALA A 382 14.02 16.47 -4.42
CA ALA A 382 14.09 16.01 -5.81
C ALA A 382 15.35 15.17 -6.11
N GLU A 383 16.19 14.91 -5.10
CA GLU A 383 17.41 14.11 -5.23
C GLU A 383 17.15 12.67 -5.65
N HIS A 384 15.96 12.10 -5.38
CA HIS A 384 15.58 10.79 -5.89
C HIS A 384 15.56 10.72 -7.43
N ILE A 385 15.32 11.84 -8.11
CA ILE A 385 15.39 11.92 -9.58
C ILE A 385 16.85 11.80 -10.02
N ALA A 386 17.77 12.45 -9.29
CA ALA A 386 19.20 12.34 -9.55
C ALA A 386 19.72 10.92 -9.28
N LEU A 387 19.28 10.29 -8.17
CA LEU A 387 19.57 8.90 -7.83
C LEU A 387 19.19 7.96 -8.98
N MET A 388 17.94 8.04 -9.45
CA MET A 388 17.46 7.21 -10.55
C MET A 388 18.17 7.49 -11.86
N ALA A 389 18.50 8.76 -12.15
CA ALA A 389 19.23 9.12 -13.35
C ALA A 389 20.66 8.55 -13.35
N ALA A 390 21.36 8.61 -12.22
CA ALA A 390 22.69 8.02 -12.09
C ALA A 390 22.65 6.49 -12.30
N LEU A 391 21.71 5.81 -11.63
CA LEU A 391 21.62 4.34 -11.67
C LEU A 391 21.08 3.77 -12.99
N LYS A 392 20.38 4.55 -13.81
CA LYS A 392 19.90 4.15 -15.16
C LYS A 392 20.86 4.48 -16.30
N SER A 393 22.06 4.91 -16.00
CA SER A 393 23.01 5.45 -16.98
C SER A 393 24.33 4.69 -16.98
N ASP A 394 25.29 5.17 -17.76
CA ASP A 394 26.65 4.63 -17.84
C ASP A 394 27.69 5.76 -17.72
N PHE A 395 27.57 6.58 -16.66
CA PHE A 395 28.54 7.61 -16.33
C PHE A 395 28.96 7.52 -14.86
N GLU A 396 30.18 7.95 -14.54
CA GLU A 396 30.69 8.03 -13.16
C GLU A 396 29.97 9.11 -12.33
N TYR A 397 29.61 8.76 -11.09
CA TYR A 397 28.90 9.64 -10.17
C TYR A 397 29.53 9.62 -8.77
N ASP A 398 29.01 10.45 -7.88
CA ASP A 398 29.52 10.59 -6.51
C ASP A 398 28.89 9.51 -5.61
N TYR A 399 29.65 8.44 -5.31
CA TYR A 399 29.19 7.31 -4.50
C TYR A 399 28.74 7.73 -3.09
N ALA A 400 29.43 8.67 -2.46
CA ALA A 400 29.10 9.14 -1.11
C ALA A 400 27.76 9.89 -1.09
N LEU A 401 27.54 10.76 -2.09
CA LEU A 401 26.25 11.43 -2.27
C LEU A 401 25.12 10.42 -2.52
N MET A 402 25.37 9.39 -3.31
CA MET A 402 24.38 8.35 -3.61
C MET A 402 23.97 7.56 -2.37
N ALA A 403 24.95 7.15 -1.55
CA ALA A 403 24.69 6.45 -0.29
C ALA A 403 23.83 7.29 0.67
N ASP A 404 24.12 8.59 0.80
CA ASP A 404 23.31 9.52 1.60
C ASP A 404 21.89 9.66 1.06
N ILE A 405 21.72 9.80 -0.25
CA ILE A 405 20.39 9.89 -0.87
C ILE A 405 19.61 8.60 -0.63
N LEU A 406 20.21 7.41 -0.79
CA LEU A 406 19.58 6.12 -0.52
C LEU A 406 19.08 6.02 0.93
N HIS A 407 19.92 6.40 1.90
CA HIS A 407 19.53 6.42 3.31
C HIS A 407 18.34 7.33 3.57
N ARG A 408 18.35 8.55 3.01
CA ARG A 408 17.23 9.49 3.13
C ARG A 408 15.96 8.98 2.46
N GLN A 409 16.06 8.36 1.29
CA GLN A 409 14.88 7.75 0.64
C GLN A 409 14.26 6.65 1.50
N TYR A 410 15.07 5.83 2.16
CA TYR A 410 14.57 4.82 3.08
C TYR A 410 13.93 5.46 4.32
N ALA A 411 14.58 6.46 4.93
CA ALA A 411 14.04 7.16 6.10
C ALA A 411 12.70 7.86 5.81
N ASP A 412 12.50 8.32 4.57
CA ASP A 412 11.25 8.94 4.09
C ASP A 412 10.15 7.92 3.72
N ASN A 413 10.41 6.62 3.88
CA ASN A 413 9.55 5.49 3.51
C ASN A 413 9.27 5.38 2.00
N ASN A 414 10.23 5.78 1.15
CA ASN A 414 10.14 5.66 -0.30
C ASN A 414 10.51 4.24 -0.76
N PHE A 415 9.91 3.22 -0.14
CA PHE A 415 10.21 1.81 -0.39
C PHE A 415 9.96 1.37 -1.85
N PRO A 416 8.88 1.78 -2.53
CA PRO A 416 8.66 1.37 -3.92
C PRO A 416 9.77 1.85 -4.87
N LEU A 417 10.33 3.05 -4.63
CA LEU A 417 11.48 3.56 -5.37
C LEU A 417 12.73 2.68 -5.17
N LEU A 418 13.02 2.29 -3.93
CA LEU A 418 14.18 1.46 -3.61
C LEU A 418 14.04 0.04 -4.19
N ILE A 419 12.80 -0.45 -4.29
CA ILE A 419 12.48 -1.71 -4.99
C ILE A 419 12.72 -1.58 -6.49
N ASP A 420 12.31 -0.47 -7.12
CA ASP A 420 12.59 -0.23 -8.54
C ASP A 420 14.10 -0.20 -8.82
N ILE A 421 14.88 0.42 -7.94
CA ILE A 421 16.35 0.43 -8.04
C ILE A 421 16.91 -0.98 -7.93
N GLY A 422 16.47 -1.75 -6.95
CA GLY A 422 16.91 -3.13 -6.77
C GLY A 422 16.52 -4.05 -7.93
N ASP A 423 15.34 -3.85 -8.51
CA ASP A 423 14.90 -4.57 -9.71
C ASP A 423 15.82 -4.28 -10.91
N PHE A 424 16.35 -3.06 -11.06
CA PHE A 424 17.36 -2.78 -12.09
C PHE A 424 18.67 -3.52 -11.84
N GLU A 425 19.10 -3.65 -10.58
CA GLU A 425 20.31 -4.40 -10.24
C GLU A 425 20.13 -5.89 -10.48
N ALA A 426 19.00 -6.47 -10.05
CA ALA A 426 18.67 -7.88 -10.24
C ALA A 426 18.60 -8.28 -11.72
N ASN A 427 18.13 -7.37 -12.58
CA ASN A 427 18.05 -7.58 -14.02
C ASN A 427 19.36 -7.26 -14.76
N GLY A 428 20.42 -6.85 -14.06
CA GLY A 428 21.70 -6.47 -14.68
C GLY A 428 21.65 -5.19 -15.52
N GLN A 429 20.66 -4.32 -15.26
CA GLN A 429 20.41 -3.07 -15.99
C GLN A 429 20.92 -1.82 -15.26
N ILE A 430 21.40 -1.97 -14.02
CA ILE A 430 21.93 -0.87 -13.23
C ILE A 430 23.29 -0.40 -13.75
N ASN A 431 23.61 0.88 -13.53
CA ASN A 431 24.88 1.49 -13.93
C ASN A 431 26.09 0.62 -13.52
N PRO A 432 26.97 0.23 -14.47
CA PRO A 432 28.06 -0.71 -14.22
C PRO A 432 29.10 -0.18 -13.23
N HIS A 433 29.29 1.15 -13.15
CA HIS A 433 30.21 1.79 -12.22
C HIS A 433 29.83 1.57 -10.74
N LEU A 434 28.56 1.23 -10.44
CA LEU A 434 28.14 0.90 -9.08
C LEU A 434 29.03 -0.17 -8.43
N ARG A 435 29.53 -1.13 -9.21
CA ARG A 435 30.34 -2.26 -8.72
C ARG A 435 31.78 -1.90 -8.38
N GLU A 436 32.23 -0.70 -8.77
CA GLU A 436 33.56 -0.19 -8.44
C GLU A 436 33.64 0.24 -6.97
N ASP A 437 32.51 0.66 -6.38
CA ASP A 437 32.40 1.01 -4.97
C ASP A 437 31.58 -0.06 -4.22
N LYS A 438 32.29 -0.97 -3.55
CA LYS A 438 31.68 -2.11 -2.84
C LYS A 438 30.66 -1.65 -1.79
N GLU A 439 30.93 -0.55 -1.09
CA GLU A 439 30.06 -0.09 0.00
C GLU A 439 28.73 0.45 -0.54
N CYS A 440 28.76 1.34 -1.54
CA CYS A 440 27.56 1.85 -2.21
C CYS A 440 26.75 0.73 -2.87
N TRP A 441 27.43 -0.27 -3.46
CA TRP A 441 26.76 -1.45 -4.01
C TRP A 441 26.04 -2.26 -2.92
N THR A 442 26.66 -2.46 -1.75
CA THR A 442 26.01 -3.10 -0.60
C THR A 442 24.81 -2.28 -0.11
N TYR A 443 24.89 -0.94 -0.08
CA TYR A 443 23.74 -0.09 0.29
C TYR A 443 22.54 -0.28 -0.65
N VAL A 444 22.76 -0.35 -1.96
CA VAL A 444 21.68 -0.61 -2.93
C VAL A 444 20.97 -1.92 -2.62
N ARG A 445 21.74 -3.00 -2.41
CA ARG A 445 21.21 -4.33 -2.09
C ARG A 445 20.52 -4.37 -0.73
N PHE A 446 21.12 -3.71 0.26
CA PHE A 446 20.56 -3.58 1.61
C PHE A 446 19.20 -2.90 1.58
N TYR A 447 19.10 -1.72 0.99
CA TYR A 447 17.83 -0.99 0.92
C TYR A 447 16.81 -1.65 0.02
N TYR A 448 17.24 -2.37 -1.02
CA TYR A 448 16.34 -3.20 -1.81
C TYR A 448 15.69 -4.29 -0.96
N LEU A 449 16.51 -5.12 -0.30
CA LEU A 449 16.02 -6.22 0.54
C LEU A 449 15.17 -5.68 1.70
N LYS A 450 15.66 -4.64 2.39
CA LYS A 450 14.93 -4.03 3.50
C LYS A 450 13.56 -3.51 3.08
N SER A 451 13.47 -2.86 1.91
CA SER A 451 12.20 -2.36 1.37
C SER A 451 11.22 -3.49 1.01
N LEU A 452 11.72 -4.60 0.47
CA LEU A 452 10.90 -5.78 0.22
C LEU A 452 10.34 -6.36 1.53
N LEU A 453 11.15 -6.44 2.59
CA LEU A 453 10.72 -6.93 3.90
C LEU A 453 9.67 -6.01 4.54
N GLU A 454 9.87 -4.68 4.47
CA GLU A 454 8.91 -3.69 5.01
C GLU A 454 7.55 -3.75 4.31
N LEU A 455 7.54 -3.97 2.98
CA LEU A 455 6.30 -4.18 2.22
C LEU A 455 5.78 -5.63 2.29
N GLY A 456 6.49 -6.51 2.99
CA GLY A 456 6.17 -7.93 3.15
C GLY A 456 6.13 -8.74 1.87
N LEU A 457 6.99 -8.41 0.90
CA LEU A 457 7.18 -9.11 -0.37
C LEU A 457 8.23 -10.22 -0.20
N TYR A 458 8.02 -11.12 0.77
CA TYR A 458 9.03 -12.08 1.23
C TYR A 458 9.45 -13.07 0.14
N ASP A 459 8.52 -13.56 -0.67
CA ASP A 459 8.83 -14.47 -1.79
C ASP A 459 9.74 -13.82 -2.84
N LYS A 460 9.51 -12.54 -3.11
CA LYS A 460 10.36 -11.78 -4.04
C LYS A 460 11.73 -11.59 -3.42
N ALA A 461 11.80 -11.22 -2.14
CA ALA A 461 13.06 -11.09 -1.41
C ALA A 461 13.85 -12.41 -1.42
N ARG A 462 13.19 -13.55 -1.21
CA ARG A 462 13.79 -14.88 -1.27
C ARG A 462 14.35 -15.20 -2.65
N LYS A 463 13.54 -15.04 -3.70
CA LYS A 463 13.99 -15.23 -5.10
C LYS A 463 15.20 -14.36 -5.44
N VAL A 464 15.22 -13.12 -4.97
CA VAL A 464 16.33 -12.20 -5.20
C VAL A 464 17.60 -12.70 -4.52
N VAL A 465 17.51 -13.06 -3.24
CA VAL A 465 18.66 -13.58 -2.47
C VAL A 465 19.18 -14.89 -3.05
N ASP A 466 18.30 -15.83 -3.38
CA ASP A 466 18.67 -17.14 -3.89
C ASP A 466 19.30 -17.08 -5.30
N ASN A 467 18.96 -16.06 -6.09
CA ASN A 467 19.54 -15.83 -7.41
C ASN A 467 20.86 -15.05 -7.38
N TYR A 468 21.16 -14.33 -6.30
CA TYR A 468 22.48 -13.73 -6.14
C TYR A 468 23.48 -14.77 -5.61
N ASP A 469 24.75 -14.66 -6.03
CA ASP A 469 25.88 -15.37 -5.38
C ASP A 469 26.15 -14.88 -3.94
N ASN A 470 25.17 -14.22 -3.29
CA ASN A 470 25.27 -13.67 -1.95
C ASN A 470 24.71 -14.66 -0.93
N GLN A 471 25.50 -15.69 -0.64
CA GLN A 471 25.21 -16.55 0.51
C GLN A 471 25.54 -15.83 1.82
N LEU A 472 24.85 -16.21 2.89
CA LEU A 472 25.21 -15.84 4.26
C LEU A 472 26.70 -16.09 4.49
N ASN A 473 27.47 -15.02 4.72
CA ASN A 473 28.92 -15.07 4.85
C ASN A 473 29.38 -14.30 6.08
N LEU A 474 29.33 -15.00 7.22
CA LEU A 474 29.72 -14.47 8.52
C LEU A 474 31.24 -14.29 8.69
N LEU A 475 32.07 -14.78 7.75
CA LEU A 475 33.53 -14.68 7.81
C LEU A 475 34.04 -13.32 7.31
N ASN A 476 33.27 -12.62 6.48
CA ASN A 476 33.69 -11.41 5.76
C ASN A 476 33.00 -10.11 6.24
N ILE A 477 32.46 -10.09 7.46
CA ILE A 477 31.84 -8.88 8.03
C ILE A 477 32.94 -7.88 8.38
N SER A 478 33.04 -6.80 7.59
CA SER A 478 34.12 -5.80 7.71
C SER A 478 33.63 -4.38 8.00
N SER A 479 32.32 -4.14 7.88
CA SER A 479 31.69 -2.84 8.06
C SER A 479 30.30 -2.97 8.72
N ASP A 480 29.76 -1.83 9.17
CA ASP A 480 28.41 -1.75 9.75
C ASP A 480 27.32 -2.20 8.75
N ILE A 481 27.44 -1.77 7.49
CA ILE A 481 26.49 -2.14 6.44
C ILE A 481 26.58 -3.61 6.06
N ASP A 482 27.78 -4.22 6.08
CA ASP A 482 27.92 -5.67 5.90
C ASP A 482 27.15 -6.42 6.99
N PHE A 483 27.28 -5.99 8.25
CA PHE A 483 26.56 -6.59 9.37
C PHE A 483 25.04 -6.47 9.19
N GLU A 484 24.54 -5.26 8.93
CA GLU A 484 23.09 -5.02 8.80
C GLU A 484 22.52 -5.77 7.59
N TYR A 485 23.27 -5.92 6.49
CA TYR A 485 22.87 -6.77 5.37
C TYR A 485 22.79 -8.26 5.75
N GLN A 486 23.79 -8.80 6.45
CA GLN A 486 23.73 -10.18 6.95
C GLN A 486 22.54 -10.38 7.90
N TYR A 487 22.25 -9.40 8.77
CA TYR A 487 21.07 -9.45 9.64
C TYR A 487 19.78 -9.55 8.84
N LEU A 488 19.61 -8.80 7.74
CA LEU A 488 18.41 -8.89 6.89
C LEU A 488 18.25 -10.27 6.23
N LEU A 489 19.35 -10.94 5.88
CA LEU A 489 19.29 -12.30 5.33
C LEU A 489 18.78 -13.28 6.40
N VAL A 490 19.23 -13.14 7.65
CA VAL A 490 18.74 -13.95 8.78
C VAL A 490 17.27 -13.64 9.10
N ASP A 491 16.85 -12.38 9.05
CA ASP A 491 15.46 -12.00 9.27
C ASP A 491 14.56 -12.50 8.12
N LEU A 492 15.06 -12.53 6.88
CA LEU A 492 14.36 -13.17 5.77
C LEU A 492 14.17 -14.68 5.99
N ASP A 493 15.16 -15.38 6.54
CA ASP A 493 15.02 -16.80 6.95
C ASP A 493 13.91 -16.99 7.97
N HIS A 494 13.82 -16.09 8.95
CA HIS A 494 12.71 -16.05 9.89
C HIS A 494 11.36 -15.85 9.19
N LEU A 495 11.28 -14.89 8.26
CA LEU A 495 10.04 -14.50 7.59
C LEU A 495 9.56 -15.48 6.52
N THR A 496 10.41 -16.38 6.03
CA THR A 496 10.05 -17.41 5.02
C THR A 496 10.18 -18.84 5.54
N ASN A 497 9.95 -19.05 6.83
CA ASN A 497 9.87 -20.37 7.48
C ASN A 497 11.18 -21.19 7.50
N TYR A 498 12.35 -20.58 7.31
CA TYR A 498 13.65 -21.22 7.58
C TYR A 498 14.10 -20.95 9.02
N LEU A 499 13.20 -21.20 9.98
CA LEU A 499 13.39 -20.82 11.39
C LEU A 499 14.65 -21.41 12.00
N GLN A 500 15.00 -22.65 11.68
CA GLN A 500 16.20 -23.31 12.20
C GLN A 500 17.49 -22.61 11.73
N ASN A 501 17.53 -22.21 10.45
CA ASN A 501 18.64 -21.41 9.91
C ASN A 501 18.69 -20.05 10.61
N ALA A 502 17.54 -19.38 10.75
CA ALA A 502 17.46 -18.10 11.42
C ALA A 502 17.98 -18.16 12.86
N VAL A 503 17.67 -19.22 13.62
CA VAL A 503 18.22 -19.49 14.96
C VAL A 503 19.74 -19.63 14.93
N THR A 504 20.26 -20.51 14.07
CA THR A 504 21.70 -20.76 13.98
C THR A 504 22.48 -19.50 13.58
N PHE A 505 22.01 -18.78 12.56
CA PHE A 505 22.71 -17.62 12.04
C PHE A 505 22.54 -16.37 12.89
N SER A 506 21.39 -16.15 13.55
CA SER A 506 21.22 -15.03 14.50
C SER A 506 22.16 -15.15 15.70
N TYR A 507 22.33 -16.35 16.24
CA TYR A 507 23.29 -16.61 17.31
C TYR A 507 24.74 -16.40 16.85
N ALA A 508 25.10 -16.92 15.68
CA ALA A 508 26.44 -16.75 15.14
C ALA A 508 26.75 -15.27 14.81
N LEU A 509 25.77 -14.55 14.27
CA LEU A 509 25.88 -13.13 13.95
C LEU A 509 25.99 -12.27 15.22
N SER A 510 25.32 -12.63 16.32
CA SER A 510 25.45 -11.88 17.59
C SER A 510 26.88 -11.87 18.12
N GLN A 511 27.68 -12.92 17.85
CA GLN A 511 29.10 -13.00 18.22
C GLN A 511 30.00 -12.10 17.36
N LYS A 512 29.47 -11.54 16.27
CA LYS A 512 30.14 -10.64 15.33
C LYS A 512 29.64 -9.20 15.43
N ALA A 513 28.73 -8.90 16.36
CA ALA A 513 28.16 -7.57 16.53
C ALA A 513 29.25 -6.55 16.88
N LEU A 514 29.24 -5.42 16.19
CA LEU A 514 30.17 -4.30 16.41
C LEU A 514 29.64 -3.35 17.50
N THR A 515 28.32 -3.33 17.69
CA THR A 515 27.64 -2.46 18.65
C THR A 515 26.69 -3.25 19.56
N LYS A 516 26.38 -2.67 20.73
CA LYS A 516 25.37 -3.24 21.65
C LYS A 516 24.00 -3.37 21.00
N GLU A 517 23.62 -2.40 20.14
CA GLU A 517 22.34 -2.44 19.43
C GLU A 517 22.25 -3.63 18.48
N GLN A 518 23.30 -3.90 17.72
CA GLN A 518 23.39 -5.07 16.83
C GLN A 518 23.30 -6.39 17.59
N MET A 519 23.99 -6.49 18.72
CA MET A 519 23.93 -7.67 19.59
C MET A 519 22.51 -7.90 20.10
N VAL A 520 21.85 -6.85 20.61
CA VAL A 520 20.47 -6.93 21.14
C VAL A 520 19.47 -7.31 20.05
N LYS A 521 19.59 -6.75 18.83
CA LYS A 521 18.75 -7.14 17.68
C LYS A 521 18.87 -8.64 17.38
N CYS A 522 20.10 -9.16 17.33
CA CYS A 522 20.35 -10.59 17.06
C CYS A 522 19.80 -11.48 18.17
N GLN A 523 20.01 -11.12 19.44
CA GLN A 523 19.49 -11.86 20.58
C GLN A 523 17.96 -11.90 20.59
N TYR A 524 17.31 -10.77 20.26
CA TYR A 524 15.86 -10.73 20.13
C TYR A 524 15.36 -11.65 19.00
N LEU A 525 15.96 -11.56 17.80
CA LEU A 525 15.58 -12.40 16.66
C LEU A 525 15.77 -13.90 16.97
N TYR A 526 16.89 -14.25 17.59
CA TYR A 526 17.19 -15.60 18.07
C TYR A 526 16.09 -16.14 18.99
N ALA A 527 15.75 -15.41 20.06
CA ALA A 527 14.71 -15.81 21.00
C ALA A 527 13.31 -15.84 20.35
N HIS A 528 13.05 -14.93 19.42
CA HIS A 528 11.80 -14.86 18.68
C HIS A 528 11.61 -16.10 17.78
N CYS A 529 12.64 -16.53 17.05
CA CYS A 529 12.57 -17.75 16.25
C CYS A 529 12.41 -19.01 17.11
N LEU A 530 13.11 -19.12 18.24
CA LEU A 530 12.92 -20.22 19.19
C LEU A 530 11.48 -20.29 19.72
N ARG A 531 10.86 -19.13 19.98
CA ARG A 531 9.45 -19.06 20.38
C ARG A 531 8.51 -19.62 19.32
N HIS A 532 8.74 -19.29 18.04
CA HIS A 532 7.95 -19.81 16.92
C HIS A 532 8.11 -21.31 16.72
N ILE A 533 9.34 -21.83 16.87
CA ILE A 533 9.62 -23.27 16.77
C ILE A 533 8.93 -24.01 17.92
N GLY A 534 9.01 -23.49 19.16
CA GLY A 534 8.33 -24.08 20.31
C GLY A 534 9.02 -25.29 20.94
N VAL A 535 10.35 -25.43 20.76
CA VAL A 535 11.14 -26.53 21.34
C VAL A 535 12.01 -26.06 22.52
N ASP A 536 12.77 -24.97 22.39
CA ASP A 536 13.60 -24.44 23.50
C ASP A 536 13.03 -23.12 24.08
N LEU A 537 11.81 -23.22 24.61
CA LEU A 537 11.09 -22.07 25.15
C LEU A 537 11.74 -21.49 26.41
N ASN A 538 12.43 -22.31 27.20
CA ASN A 538 13.13 -21.85 28.41
C ASN A 538 14.35 -21.00 28.07
N GLN A 539 15.10 -21.37 27.02
CA GLN A 539 16.19 -20.54 26.51
C GLN A 539 15.66 -19.23 25.94
N ALA A 540 14.60 -19.27 25.12
CA ALA A 540 13.95 -18.07 24.59
C ALA A 540 13.49 -17.12 25.71
N TYR A 541 12.81 -17.66 26.73
CA TYR A 541 12.38 -16.91 27.91
C TYR A 541 13.56 -16.25 28.64
N THR A 542 14.65 -17.00 28.87
CA THR A 542 15.85 -16.48 29.54
C THR A 542 16.44 -15.29 28.78
N VAL A 543 16.54 -15.40 27.45
CA VAL A 543 17.02 -14.29 26.61
C VAL A 543 16.08 -13.09 26.69
N PHE A 544 14.76 -13.28 26.61
CA PHE A 544 13.80 -12.17 26.77
C PHE A 544 13.94 -11.48 28.13
N VAL A 545 14.06 -12.23 29.23
CA VAL A 545 14.27 -11.66 30.58
C VAL A 545 15.54 -10.83 30.65
N ASN A 546 16.63 -11.31 30.05
CA ASN A 546 17.88 -10.55 29.98
C ASN A 546 17.70 -9.23 29.21
N LEU A 547 16.99 -9.26 28.08
CA LEU A 547 16.67 -8.06 27.30
C LEU A 547 15.75 -7.07 28.05
N ILE A 548 14.80 -7.56 28.84
CA ILE A 548 13.90 -6.74 29.65
C ILE A 548 14.65 -5.96 30.75
N ASN A 549 15.68 -6.60 31.29
CA ASN A 549 16.47 -6.12 32.42
C ASN A 549 17.74 -5.36 32.00
N ASP A 550 18.01 -5.24 30.69
CA ASP A 550 19.12 -4.45 30.18
C ASP A 550 18.85 -2.95 30.34
N MET A 551 19.45 -2.34 31.37
CA MET A 551 19.25 -0.94 31.71
C MET A 551 19.99 0.04 30.80
N ASP A 552 21.01 -0.40 30.05
CA ASP A 552 21.75 0.50 29.14
C ASP A 552 21.16 0.51 27.73
N TYR A 553 20.19 -0.35 27.43
CA TYR A 553 19.48 -0.37 26.15
C TYR A 553 18.14 0.37 26.24
N LYS A 554 18.00 1.48 25.49
CA LYS A 554 16.87 2.41 25.62
C LYS A 554 15.79 2.27 24.54
N ASN A 555 15.83 1.22 23.71
CA ASN A 555 14.81 1.06 22.67
C ASN A 555 13.58 0.33 23.24
N ASP A 556 12.51 1.10 23.44
CA ASP A 556 11.25 0.59 23.98
C ASP A 556 10.60 -0.48 23.09
N LYS A 557 10.84 -0.49 21.77
CA LYS A 557 10.29 -1.51 20.86
C LYS A 557 10.70 -2.91 21.30
N ILE A 558 12.00 -3.18 21.41
CA ILE A 558 12.47 -4.52 21.78
C ILE A 558 12.08 -4.82 23.23
N ARG A 559 12.11 -3.83 24.12
CA ARG A 559 11.73 -4.04 25.52
C ARG A 559 10.27 -4.45 25.67
N ILE A 560 9.33 -3.71 25.10
CA ILE A 560 7.89 -4.04 25.10
C ILE A 560 7.69 -5.43 24.48
N ARG A 561 8.32 -5.68 23.33
CA ARG A 561 8.22 -6.97 22.63
C ARG A 561 8.73 -8.13 23.47
N SER A 562 9.85 -7.97 24.16
CA SER A 562 10.40 -8.99 25.04
C SER A 562 9.48 -9.27 26.23
N ILE A 563 8.85 -8.25 26.83
CA ILE A 563 7.92 -8.43 27.97
C ILE A 563 6.73 -9.30 27.56
N TYR A 564 6.00 -8.92 26.50
CA TYR A 564 4.84 -9.72 26.11
C TYR A 564 5.25 -11.08 25.53
N SER A 565 6.45 -11.20 24.94
CA SER A 565 6.96 -12.48 24.43
C SER A 565 7.26 -13.45 25.57
N ALA A 566 7.88 -12.98 26.65
CA ALA A 566 8.09 -13.79 27.86
C ALA A 566 6.76 -14.21 28.48
N ALA A 567 5.79 -13.30 28.59
CA ALA A 567 4.44 -13.61 29.05
C ALA A 567 3.75 -14.64 28.15
N SER A 568 3.89 -14.53 26.82
CA SER A 568 3.28 -15.46 25.86
C SER A 568 3.80 -16.90 26.01
N ILE A 569 5.11 -17.07 26.25
CA ILE A 569 5.70 -18.37 26.55
C ILE A 569 5.08 -18.96 27.82
N LYS A 570 4.94 -18.14 28.87
CA LYS A 570 4.38 -18.58 30.15
C LYS A 570 2.89 -18.90 30.08
N MET A 571 2.13 -18.13 29.30
CA MET A 571 0.75 -18.48 28.97
C MET A 571 0.67 -19.79 28.19
N PHE A 572 1.54 -20.01 27.22
CA PHE A 572 1.60 -21.27 26.46
C PHE A 572 1.96 -22.47 27.34
N GLN A 573 2.89 -22.29 28.29
CA GLN A 573 3.27 -23.31 29.28
C GLN A 573 2.23 -23.51 30.39
N GLY A 574 1.21 -22.65 30.50
CA GLY A 574 0.19 -22.72 31.54
C GLY A 574 0.69 -22.35 32.94
N ASP A 575 1.74 -21.52 33.02
CA ASP A 575 2.35 -21.13 34.30
C ASP A 575 1.48 -20.09 35.04
N LEU A 576 0.75 -20.54 36.06
CA LEU A 576 -0.11 -19.69 36.88
C LEU A 576 0.66 -18.79 37.86
N ASN A 577 1.95 -19.06 38.10
CA ASN A 577 2.75 -18.32 39.08
C ASN A 577 3.47 -17.11 38.46
N TYR A 578 3.42 -16.97 37.13
CA TYR A 578 4.00 -15.80 36.46
C TYR A 578 3.19 -14.53 36.76
N LEU A 579 3.89 -13.42 37.02
CA LEU A 579 3.29 -12.13 37.37
C LEU A 579 2.80 -11.40 36.10
N TYR A 580 1.69 -11.87 35.52
CA TYR A 580 1.13 -11.33 34.28
C TYR A 580 0.68 -9.87 34.41
N GLU A 581 0.01 -9.52 35.50
CA GLU A 581 -0.47 -8.16 35.75
C GLU A 581 0.71 -7.17 35.79
N ASP A 582 1.76 -7.48 36.56
CA ASP A 582 2.99 -6.67 36.62
C ASP A 582 3.65 -6.51 35.24
N ALA A 583 3.64 -7.57 34.41
CA ALA A 583 4.21 -7.52 33.07
C ALA A 583 3.42 -6.56 32.16
N PHE A 584 2.09 -6.62 32.17
CA PHE A 584 1.25 -5.71 31.38
C PHE A 584 1.29 -4.28 31.92
N ASP A 585 1.28 -4.09 33.23
CA ASP A 585 1.40 -2.77 33.86
C ASP A 585 2.73 -2.11 33.50
N LYS A 586 3.82 -2.87 33.48
CA LYS A 586 5.12 -2.38 33.02
C LYS A 586 5.09 -1.93 31.56
N ILE A 587 4.40 -2.66 30.68
CA ILE A 587 4.22 -2.25 29.28
C ILE A 587 3.38 -0.97 29.21
N GLU A 588 2.27 -0.89 29.94
CA GLU A 588 1.40 0.30 29.97
C GLU A 588 2.16 1.53 30.47
N GLN A 589 3.04 1.39 31.47
CA GLN A 589 3.92 2.47 31.93
C GLN A 589 4.90 2.94 30.84
N ILE A 590 5.53 2.01 30.10
CA ILE A 590 6.42 2.37 28.99
C ILE A 590 5.66 3.10 27.87
N ILE A 591 4.45 2.65 27.56
CA ILE A 591 3.60 3.29 26.55
C ILE A 591 3.16 4.69 27.02
N TYR A 592 2.77 4.84 28.29
CA TYR A 592 2.35 6.11 28.85
C TYR A 592 3.48 7.17 28.88
N GLN A 593 4.74 6.73 29.01
CA GLN A 593 5.91 7.61 29.06
C GLN A 593 6.29 8.21 27.70
N ASP A 594 5.98 7.55 26.58
CA ASP A 594 6.24 8.06 25.23
C ASP A 594 5.08 7.71 24.27
N GLU A 595 4.38 8.74 23.79
CA GLU A 595 3.25 8.63 22.86
C GLU A 595 3.61 7.86 21.57
N LYS A 596 4.89 7.84 21.16
CA LYS A 596 5.34 7.04 20.00
C LYS A 596 5.09 5.54 20.18
N ASN A 597 5.02 5.07 21.42
CA ASN A 597 4.80 3.67 21.75
C ASN A 597 3.32 3.24 21.64
N GLU A 598 2.38 4.18 21.40
CA GLU A 598 0.95 3.89 21.18
C GLU A 598 0.72 2.89 20.04
N ILE A 599 1.59 2.87 19.04
CA ILE A 599 1.55 1.92 17.91
C ILE A 599 1.62 0.45 18.36
N TRP A 600 2.14 0.18 19.56
CA TRP A 600 2.29 -1.17 20.12
C TRP A 600 1.04 -1.68 20.84
N LYS A 601 0.08 -0.80 21.18
CA LYS A 601 -1.13 -1.19 21.91
C LYS A 601 -1.88 -2.37 21.29
N PRO A 602 -2.11 -2.44 19.97
CA PRO A 602 -2.82 -3.57 19.38
C PRO A 602 -2.10 -4.91 19.55
N TYR A 603 -0.77 -4.92 19.51
CA TYR A 603 0.04 -6.13 19.74
C TYR A 603 -0.07 -6.58 21.20
N VAL A 604 -0.04 -5.65 22.14
CA VAL A 604 -0.19 -5.94 23.58
C VAL A 604 -1.61 -6.41 23.90
N ALA A 605 -2.62 -5.80 23.28
CA ALA A 605 -4.02 -6.16 23.47
C ALA A 605 -4.31 -7.62 23.07
N ARG A 606 -3.66 -8.12 22.01
CA ARG A 606 -3.71 -9.54 21.63
C ARG A 606 -3.31 -10.44 22.80
N HIS A 607 -2.13 -10.21 23.37
CA HIS A 607 -1.60 -11.01 24.47
C HIS A 607 -2.40 -10.82 25.77
N LYS A 608 -2.90 -9.61 26.04
CA LYS A 608 -3.78 -9.34 27.17
C LYS A 608 -5.09 -10.12 27.06
N ALA A 609 -5.69 -10.20 25.87
CA ALA A 609 -6.88 -11.01 25.65
C ALA A 609 -6.62 -12.50 25.87
N ILE A 610 -5.46 -13.01 25.42
CA ILE A 610 -5.04 -14.39 25.69
C ILE A 610 -4.94 -14.66 27.19
N TYR A 611 -4.32 -13.76 27.94
CA TYR A 611 -4.25 -13.83 29.39
C TYR A 611 -5.66 -13.88 30.02
N GLU A 612 -6.57 -13.00 29.62
CA GLU A 612 -7.92 -12.95 30.20
C GLU A 612 -8.71 -14.25 29.97
N TYR A 613 -8.75 -14.80 28.76
CA TYR A 613 -9.53 -16.04 28.56
C TYR A 613 -8.78 -17.30 29.02
N LYS A 614 -7.44 -17.34 28.90
CA LYS A 614 -6.67 -18.57 29.18
C LYS A 614 -6.31 -18.72 30.65
N ILE A 615 -5.88 -17.64 31.31
CA ILE A 615 -5.40 -17.66 32.69
C ILE A 615 -6.51 -17.24 33.66
N CYS A 616 -7.29 -16.21 33.30
CA CYS A 616 -8.38 -15.72 34.14
C CYS A 616 -9.74 -16.37 33.83
N GLU A 617 -9.81 -17.23 32.80
CA GLU A 617 -11.05 -17.87 32.32
C GLU A 617 -12.19 -16.89 31.97
N ASN A 618 -11.83 -15.64 31.61
CA ASN A 618 -12.76 -14.55 31.35
C ASN A 618 -12.89 -14.27 29.84
N PHE A 619 -13.75 -15.05 29.17
CA PHE A 619 -14.02 -14.92 27.74
C PHE A 619 -14.68 -13.57 27.38
N GLU A 620 -15.57 -13.05 28.22
CA GLU A 620 -16.25 -11.76 27.98
C GLU A 620 -15.25 -10.60 27.90
N LYS A 621 -14.30 -10.54 28.83
CA LYS A 621 -13.28 -9.49 28.85
C LYS A 621 -12.30 -9.63 27.69
N ALA A 622 -11.91 -10.86 27.35
CA ALA A 622 -11.07 -11.11 26.18
C ALA A 622 -11.75 -10.68 24.86
N GLU A 623 -13.04 -11.03 24.67
CA GLU A 623 -13.83 -10.61 23.52
C GLU A 623 -13.90 -9.07 23.44
N GLN A 624 -14.17 -8.40 24.56
CA GLN A 624 -14.23 -6.93 24.61
C GLN A 624 -12.91 -6.28 24.20
N ILE A 625 -11.77 -6.80 24.67
CA ILE A 625 -10.44 -6.31 24.30
C ILE A 625 -10.20 -6.48 22.80
N LEU A 626 -10.47 -7.67 22.24
CA LEU A 626 -10.24 -7.94 20.82
C LEU A 626 -11.19 -7.15 19.91
N GLN A 627 -12.48 -7.08 20.24
CA GLN A 627 -13.47 -6.32 19.47
C GLN A 627 -13.19 -4.82 19.48
N SER A 628 -12.77 -4.26 20.63
CA SER A 628 -12.40 -2.84 20.70
C SER A 628 -11.12 -2.55 19.90
N THR A 629 -10.15 -3.45 19.95
CA THR A 629 -8.91 -3.37 19.16
C THR A 629 -9.19 -3.49 17.66
N MET A 630 -10.06 -4.42 17.26
CA MET A 630 -10.43 -4.62 15.85
C MET A 630 -11.05 -3.38 15.24
N LYS A 631 -11.97 -2.71 15.96
CA LYS A 631 -12.59 -1.45 15.50
C LYS A 631 -11.56 -0.35 15.21
N LEU A 632 -10.46 -0.33 15.95
CA LEU A 632 -9.35 0.61 15.73
C LEU A 632 -8.52 0.19 14.52
N LEU A 633 -8.24 -1.10 14.37
CA LEU A 633 -7.38 -1.63 13.32
C LEU A 633 -8.04 -1.69 11.93
N GLU A 634 -9.36 -1.90 11.85
CA GLU A 634 -10.10 -2.01 10.58
C GLU A 634 -10.03 -0.74 9.72
N VAL A 635 -9.72 0.41 10.33
CA VAL A 635 -9.50 1.69 9.64
C VAL A 635 -8.02 1.99 9.39
N THR A 636 -7.15 1.00 9.59
CA THR A 636 -5.70 1.06 9.35
C THR A 636 -5.26 -0.01 8.35
N SER A 637 -4.08 0.18 7.78
CA SER A 637 -3.41 -0.83 6.93
C SER A 637 -2.57 -1.83 7.73
N LEU A 638 -2.66 -1.84 9.07
CA LEU A 638 -1.82 -2.69 9.91
C LEU A 638 -2.24 -4.17 9.81
N ARG A 639 -1.23 -5.05 9.67
CA ARG A 639 -1.39 -6.49 9.45
C ARG A 639 -1.82 -7.27 10.70
N ILE A 640 -1.44 -6.80 11.90
CA ILE A 640 -1.77 -7.41 13.20
C ILE A 640 -3.28 -7.67 13.39
N LYS A 641 -4.16 -6.98 12.63
CA LYS A 641 -5.60 -7.24 12.64
C LYS A 641 -5.95 -8.69 12.26
N TYR A 642 -5.15 -9.34 11.41
CA TYR A 642 -5.39 -10.72 11.00
C TYR A 642 -5.08 -11.71 12.12
N ASP A 643 -4.10 -11.44 12.98
CA ASP A 643 -3.93 -12.16 14.24
C ASP A 643 -5.13 -11.95 15.17
N ILE A 644 -5.65 -10.72 15.29
CA ILE A 644 -6.84 -10.44 16.12
C ILE A 644 -8.09 -11.17 15.56
N TYR A 645 -8.25 -11.25 14.25
CA TYR A 645 -9.30 -12.07 13.63
C TYR A 645 -9.15 -13.53 14.01
N PHE A 646 -7.94 -14.09 13.93
CA PHE A 646 -7.69 -15.46 14.39
C PHE A 646 -8.07 -15.66 15.87
N GLU A 647 -7.65 -14.76 16.77
CA GLU A 647 -7.99 -14.86 18.19
C GLU A 647 -9.49 -14.73 18.46
N LEU A 648 -10.20 -13.86 17.74
CA LEU A 648 -11.67 -13.78 17.81
C LEU A 648 -12.31 -15.08 17.32
N GLY A 649 -11.81 -15.66 16.23
CA GLY A 649 -12.22 -16.97 15.72
C GLY A 649 -12.11 -18.05 16.78
N GLU A 650 -10.99 -18.08 17.50
CA GLU A 650 -10.75 -18.99 18.63
C GLU A 650 -11.73 -18.77 19.80
N ILE A 651 -11.96 -17.52 20.21
CA ILE A 651 -12.90 -17.22 21.31
C ILE A 651 -14.29 -17.75 20.99
N TYR A 652 -14.85 -17.40 19.83
CA TYR A 652 -16.19 -17.86 19.46
C TYR A 652 -16.23 -19.37 19.25
N ARG A 653 -15.18 -19.97 18.68
CA ARG A 653 -15.10 -21.43 18.53
C ARG A 653 -15.16 -22.13 19.87
N ILE A 654 -14.44 -21.66 20.89
CA ILE A 654 -14.34 -22.34 22.19
C ILE A 654 -15.58 -22.06 23.04
N TRP A 655 -16.03 -20.81 23.11
CA TRP A 655 -17.04 -20.34 24.07
C TRP A 655 -18.49 -20.45 23.56
N ASP A 656 -18.75 -20.21 22.27
CA ASP A 656 -20.11 -20.16 21.72
C ASP A 656 -20.45 -21.39 20.88
N ASN A 657 -21.27 -22.29 21.45
CA ASN A 657 -21.73 -23.51 20.79
C ASN A 657 -22.92 -23.30 19.82
N SER A 658 -23.41 -22.07 19.67
CA SER A 658 -24.58 -21.79 18.84
C SER A 658 -24.25 -21.80 17.34
N SER A 659 -25.29 -21.84 16.49
CA SER A 659 -25.12 -21.65 15.04
C SER A 659 -24.54 -20.27 14.71
N LYS A 660 -24.85 -19.25 15.52
CA LYS A 660 -24.28 -17.92 15.38
C LYS A 660 -22.79 -17.91 15.73
N GLY A 661 -22.39 -18.66 16.75
CA GLY A 661 -20.99 -18.87 17.12
C GLY A 661 -20.20 -19.48 15.96
N TYR A 662 -20.76 -20.50 15.30
CA TYR A 662 -20.19 -21.11 14.09
C TYR A 662 -20.00 -20.10 12.96
N GLU A 663 -21.05 -19.36 12.59
CA GLU A 663 -20.99 -18.36 11.51
C GLU A 663 -20.01 -17.22 11.81
N THR A 664 -19.92 -16.80 13.08
CA THR A 664 -19.02 -15.73 13.51
C THR A 664 -17.56 -16.21 13.48
N SER A 665 -17.30 -17.40 14.05
CA SER A 665 -15.96 -18.00 14.09
C SER A 665 -15.43 -18.28 12.68
N ILE A 666 -16.24 -18.87 11.79
CA ILE A 666 -15.83 -19.17 10.41
C ILE A 666 -15.52 -17.89 9.63
N SER A 667 -16.29 -16.81 9.84
CA SER A 667 -16.04 -15.52 9.19
C SER A 667 -14.68 -14.96 9.60
N TYR A 668 -14.33 -15.04 10.88
CA TYR A 668 -13.06 -14.53 11.39
C TYR A 668 -11.86 -15.37 10.93
N TYR A 669 -11.95 -16.70 10.98
CA TYR A 669 -10.91 -17.55 10.41
C TYR A 669 -10.73 -17.32 8.91
N SER A 670 -11.82 -17.09 8.17
CA SER A 670 -11.74 -16.86 6.72
C SER A 670 -10.98 -15.57 6.38
N GLU A 671 -11.16 -14.50 7.14
CA GLU A 671 -10.37 -13.26 6.96
C GLU A 671 -8.89 -13.48 7.29
N ALA A 672 -8.57 -14.18 8.38
CA ALA A 672 -7.20 -14.52 8.75
C ALA A 672 -6.53 -15.41 7.69
N LEU A 673 -7.23 -16.46 7.24
CA LEU A 673 -6.76 -17.41 6.23
C LEU A 673 -6.53 -16.74 4.87
N GLN A 674 -7.49 -15.95 4.38
CA GLN A 674 -7.36 -15.26 3.09
C GLN A 674 -6.17 -14.29 3.10
N TYR A 675 -5.89 -13.63 4.22
CA TYR A 675 -4.67 -12.84 4.35
C TYR A 675 -3.42 -13.72 4.37
N ALA A 676 -3.39 -14.76 5.21
CA ALA A 676 -2.24 -15.63 5.37
C ALA A 676 -1.83 -16.30 4.05
N GLU A 677 -2.78 -16.76 3.23
CA GLU A 677 -2.52 -17.32 1.90
C GLU A 677 -1.94 -16.28 0.93
N ARG A 678 -2.44 -15.04 0.95
CA ARG A 678 -1.92 -13.94 0.11
C ARG A 678 -0.54 -13.45 0.56
N ALA A 679 -0.25 -13.55 1.85
CA ALA A 679 0.99 -13.11 2.47
C ALA A 679 2.04 -14.24 2.60
N HIS A 680 1.68 -15.48 2.23
CA HIS A 680 2.49 -16.69 2.42
C HIS A 680 2.92 -16.93 3.89
N ASP A 681 2.08 -16.50 4.84
CA ASP A 681 2.28 -16.74 6.26
C ASP A 681 1.74 -18.12 6.64
N TYR A 682 2.60 -19.14 6.51
CA TYR A 682 2.18 -20.52 6.70
C TYR A 682 1.82 -20.85 8.16
N ASN A 683 2.40 -20.13 9.13
CA ASN A 683 2.08 -20.30 10.55
C ASN A 683 0.61 -19.92 10.82
N LEU A 684 0.19 -18.72 10.41
CA LEU A 684 -1.19 -18.27 10.54
C LEU A 684 -2.14 -19.09 9.64
N GLN A 685 -1.71 -19.43 8.42
CA GLN A 685 -2.50 -20.21 7.46
C GLN A 685 -2.86 -21.59 8.02
N SER A 686 -1.84 -22.38 8.40
CA SER A 686 -2.05 -23.74 8.90
C SER A 686 -2.89 -23.72 10.18
N THR A 687 -2.61 -22.81 11.12
CA THR A 687 -3.37 -22.72 12.37
C THR A 687 -4.82 -22.30 12.13
N SER A 688 -5.08 -21.36 11.21
CA SER A 688 -6.45 -20.98 10.83
C SER A 688 -7.20 -22.14 10.20
N GLN A 689 -6.55 -22.92 9.31
CA GLN A 689 -7.16 -24.12 8.72
C GLN A 689 -7.47 -25.19 9.77
N LEU A 690 -6.57 -25.44 10.72
CA LEU A 690 -6.79 -26.36 11.84
C LEU A 690 -7.94 -25.87 12.74
N GLY A 691 -8.05 -24.56 13.00
CA GLY A 691 -9.16 -23.95 13.73
C GLY A 691 -10.51 -24.17 13.04
N ILE A 692 -10.56 -24.00 11.71
CA ILE A 692 -11.74 -24.31 10.89
C ILE A 692 -12.09 -25.81 10.97
N MET A 693 -11.09 -26.70 10.94
CA MET A 693 -11.33 -28.15 11.07
C MET A 693 -11.92 -28.50 12.44
N LEU A 694 -11.36 -27.98 13.53
CA LEU A 694 -11.90 -28.17 14.87
C LEU A 694 -13.34 -27.63 14.99
N LEU A 695 -13.61 -26.46 14.40
CA LEU A 695 -14.96 -25.89 14.35
C LEU A 695 -15.93 -26.80 13.58
N LYS A 696 -15.52 -27.36 12.44
CA LYS A 696 -16.34 -28.29 11.66
C LYS A 696 -16.64 -29.57 12.43
N ILE A 697 -15.62 -30.18 13.05
CA ILE A 697 -15.76 -31.39 13.87
C ILE A 697 -16.75 -31.13 15.02
N LYS A 698 -16.61 -30.00 15.72
CA LYS A 698 -17.50 -29.58 16.82
C LYS A 698 -18.98 -29.55 16.42
N HIS A 699 -19.28 -29.15 15.18
CA HIS A 699 -20.65 -29.05 14.67
C HIS A 699 -21.07 -30.26 13.81
N GLY A 700 -20.28 -31.33 13.77
CA GLY A 700 -20.60 -32.56 13.05
C GLY A 700 -20.45 -32.48 11.53
N TYR A 701 -19.68 -31.52 11.02
CA TYR A 701 -19.38 -31.40 9.58
C TYR A 701 -18.10 -32.17 9.21
N GLU A 702 -18.06 -32.68 7.98
CA GLU A 702 -16.88 -33.33 7.44
C GLU A 702 -15.71 -32.36 7.23
N ILE A 703 -14.50 -32.85 7.50
CA ILE A 703 -13.25 -32.14 7.23
C ILE A 703 -12.57 -32.71 5.98
N ASN A 704 -11.74 -31.90 5.35
CA ASN A 704 -10.91 -32.35 4.24
C ASN A 704 -9.61 -32.98 4.79
N THR A 705 -9.53 -34.31 4.74
CA THR A 705 -8.38 -35.07 5.25
C THR A 705 -7.11 -34.89 4.42
N ASP A 706 -7.22 -34.53 3.14
CA ASP A 706 -6.05 -34.29 2.29
C ASP A 706 -5.36 -32.97 2.65
N ILE A 707 -6.15 -31.94 3.00
CA ILE A 707 -5.61 -30.70 3.56
C ILE A 707 -4.90 -30.99 4.88
N LEU A 708 -5.48 -31.79 5.77
CA LEU A 708 -4.85 -32.14 7.04
C LEU A 708 -3.50 -32.85 6.85
N LYS A 709 -3.43 -33.83 5.94
CA LYS A 709 -2.16 -34.51 5.59
C LYS A 709 -1.13 -33.53 5.03
N SER A 710 -1.55 -32.61 4.17
CA SER A 710 -0.67 -31.54 3.66
C SER A 710 -0.14 -30.68 4.80
N ILE A 711 -1.00 -30.27 5.74
CA ILE A 711 -0.58 -29.48 6.91
C ILE A 711 0.48 -30.23 7.71
N ILE A 712 0.25 -31.52 8.00
CA ILE A 712 1.21 -32.36 8.75
C ILE A 712 2.58 -32.39 8.05
N SER A 713 2.61 -32.70 6.75
CA SER A 713 3.87 -32.75 5.99
C SER A 713 4.59 -31.40 6.00
N THR A 714 3.89 -30.32 5.63
CA THR A 714 4.54 -29.01 5.47
C THR A 714 4.96 -28.40 6.80
N THR A 715 4.19 -28.58 7.88
CA THR A 715 4.58 -28.09 9.21
C THR A 715 5.79 -28.84 9.76
N TYR A 716 5.91 -30.15 9.46
CA TYR A 716 7.11 -30.92 9.74
C TYR A 716 8.32 -30.39 8.95
N ASP A 717 8.16 -30.20 7.64
CA ASP A 717 9.23 -29.70 6.75
C ASP A 717 9.71 -28.30 7.17
N PHE A 718 8.80 -27.43 7.61
CA PHE A 718 9.10 -26.07 8.06
C PHE A 718 9.55 -25.98 9.53
N SER A 719 9.64 -27.11 10.24
CA SER A 719 9.96 -27.14 11.67
C SER A 719 9.01 -26.29 12.54
N LEU A 720 7.75 -26.16 12.12
CA LEU A 720 6.67 -25.51 12.89
C LEU A 720 6.08 -26.50 13.88
N ASN A 721 6.85 -26.81 14.93
CA ASN A 721 6.57 -27.94 15.81
C ASN A 721 5.24 -27.81 16.58
N ILE A 722 4.85 -26.60 16.98
CA ILE A 722 3.55 -26.34 17.62
C ILE A 722 2.41 -26.74 16.68
N ASN A 723 2.44 -26.24 15.44
CA ASN A 723 1.39 -26.48 14.43
C ASN A 723 1.35 -27.95 14.01
N TYR A 724 2.53 -28.58 13.88
CA TYR A 724 2.65 -30.01 13.63
C TYR A 724 1.93 -30.82 14.70
N ASN A 725 2.20 -30.53 15.99
CA ASN A 725 1.56 -31.26 17.09
C ASN A 725 0.04 -31.03 17.15
N TYR A 726 -0.45 -29.82 16.85
CA TYR A 726 -1.89 -29.58 16.69
C TYR A 726 -2.50 -30.41 15.55
N ALA A 727 -1.82 -30.50 14.40
CA ALA A 727 -2.28 -31.28 13.27
C ALA A 727 -2.31 -32.79 13.59
N ILE A 728 -1.28 -33.29 14.29
CA ILE A 728 -1.22 -34.67 14.78
C ILE A 728 -2.38 -34.98 15.74
N TYR A 729 -2.68 -34.08 16.68
CA TYR A 729 -3.83 -34.24 17.56
C TYR A 729 -5.16 -34.29 16.79
N ILE A 730 -5.36 -33.38 15.84
CA ILE A 730 -6.57 -33.35 15.00
C ILE A 730 -6.68 -34.62 14.14
N ASN A 731 -5.55 -35.17 13.69
CA ASN A 731 -5.53 -36.44 12.97
C ASN A 731 -6.02 -37.61 13.83
N TYR A 732 -5.51 -37.74 15.06
CA TYR A 732 -6.00 -38.75 16.01
C TYR A 732 -7.47 -38.55 16.37
N LEU A 733 -7.88 -37.30 16.58
CA LEU A 733 -9.27 -36.95 16.87
C LEU A 733 -10.21 -37.38 15.73
N THR A 734 -9.81 -37.15 14.48
CA THR A 734 -10.61 -37.48 13.29
C THR A 734 -10.72 -38.98 13.07
N ASN A 735 -9.63 -39.73 13.30
CA ASN A 735 -9.61 -41.19 13.14
C ASN A 735 -10.20 -41.94 14.35
N SER A 736 -10.60 -41.22 15.41
CA SER A 736 -11.03 -41.82 16.69
C SER A 736 -9.98 -42.75 17.30
N GLU A 737 -8.71 -42.41 17.12
CA GLU A 737 -7.56 -43.16 17.59
C GLU A 737 -7.09 -42.66 18.96
N CYS A 738 -6.49 -43.55 19.75
CA CYS A 738 -5.81 -43.15 20.98
C CYS A 738 -4.49 -42.46 20.65
N ILE A 739 -4.19 -41.40 21.38
CA ILE A 739 -2.93 -40.67 21.23
C ILE A 739 -1.81 -41.52 21.84
N PRO A 740 -0.70 -41.77 21.11
CA PRO A 740 0.42 -42.56 21.62
C PRO A 740 1.07 -41.95 22.86
N GLU A 741 1.57 -42.78 23.77
CA GLU A 741 2.28 -42.34 24.97
C GLU A 741 3.50 -41.48 24.62
N GLU A 742 4.20 -41.79 23.52
CA GLU A 742 5.36 -41.01 23.08
C GLU A 742 5.01 -39.56 22.75
N ALA A 743 3.83 -39.32 22.16
CA ALA A 743 3.36 -37.98 21.85
C ALA A 743 2.97 -37.21 23.13
N ILE A 744 2.38 -37.91 24.11
CA ILE A 744 2.02 -37.31 25.41
C ILE A 744 3.29 -36.95 26.18
N SER A 745 4.25 -37.88 26.29
CA SER A 745 5.55 -37.61 26.92
C SER A 745 6.29 -36.44 26.27
N TYR A 746 6.20 -36.33 24.94
CA TYR A 746 6.75 -35.18 24.23
C TYR A 746 6.07 -33.85 24.62
N TRP A 747 4.75 -33.83 24.71
CA TRP A 747 4.00 -32.64 25.15
C TRP A 747 4.27 -32.28 26.61
N GLU A 748 4.51 -33.25 27.48
CA GLU A 748 4.94 -33.03 28.87
C GLU A 748 6.32 -32.40 28.93
N GLU A 749 7.28 -32.93 28.17
CA GLU A 749 8.64 -32.38 28.08
C GLU A 749 8.64 -30.93 27.58
N MET A 750 7.86 -30.67 26.52
CA MET A 750 7.77 -29.34 25.90
C MET A 750 6.79 -28.39 26.62
N GLN A 751 6.07 -28.87 27.65
CA GLN A 751 5.07 -28.12 28.42
C GLN A 751 3.91 -27.55 27.57
N TYR A 752 3.35 -28.35 26.67
CA TYR A 752 2.25 -27.95 25.79
C TYR A 752 0.91 -27.98 26.56
N SER A 753 0.69 -26.98 27.42
CA SER A 753 -0.39 -26.98 28.41
C SER A 753 -1.79 -27.21 27.82
N ASP A 754 -2.11 -26.59 26.67
CA ASP A 754 -3.41 -26.73 26.03
C ASP A 754 -3.66 -28.18 25.58
N MET A 755 -2.63 -28.81 25.00
CA MET A 755 -2.66 -30.20 24.54
C MET A 755 -2.74 -31.19 25.71
N LEU A 756 -2.05 -30.93 26.81
CA LEU A 756 -2.13 -31.77 28.01
C LEU A 756 -3.49 -31.63 28.69
N SER A 757 -3.99 -30.40 28.82
CA SER A 757 -5.26 -30.12 29.49
C SER A 757 -6.45 -30.79 28.80
N ILE A 758 -6.44 -30.87 27.46
CA ILE A 758 -7.55 -31.42 26.68
C ILE A 758 -7.71 -32.93 26.90
N LEU A 759 -6.62 -33.65 27.21
CA LEU A 759 -6.65 -35.10 27.49
C LEU A 759 -7.44 -35.44 28.74
N HIS A 760 -7.50 -34.51 29.70
CA HIS A 760 -8.25 -34.66 30.94
C HIS A 760 -9.71 -34.20 30.83
N LYS A 761 -10.11 -33.60 29.70
CA LYS A 761 -11.48 -33.14 29.49
C LYS A 761 -12.41 -34.25 29.01
N SER A 762 -13.71 -33.97 29.01
CA SER A 762 -14.71 -34.88 28.44
C SER A 762 -14.55 -35.01 26.92
N LYS A 763 -14.97 -36.13 26.32
CA LYS A 763 -14.91 -36.31 24.85
C LYS A 763 -15.63 -35.19 24.08
N SER A 764 -16.69 -34.64 24.66
CA SER A 764 -17.43 -33.47 24.15
C SER A 764 -16.67 -32.15 24.26
N GLU A 765 -15.42 -32.15 24.70
CA GLU A 765 -14.59 -30.95 24.79
C GLU A 765 -13.29 -31.09 24.00
N TYR A 766 -13.02 -32.25 23.40
CA TYR A 766 -11.79 -32.48 22.63
C TYR A 766 -11.61 -31.51 21.46
N TYR A 767 -12.70 -31.00 20.90
CA TYR A 767 -12.67 -29.99 19.84
C TYR A 767 -12.46 -28.55 20.36
N ASN A 768 -12.40 -28.33 21.68
CA ASN A 768 -12.15 -27.02 22.30
C ASN A 768 -10.65 -26.79 22.60
N LEU A 769 -9.75 -27.58 22.00
CA LEU A 769 -8.30 -27.32 22.04
C LEU A 769 -8.03 -25.87 21.62
N LYS A 770 -7.32 -25.10 22.43
CA LYS A 770 -6.87 -23.75 22.07
C LYS A 770 -5.66 -23.86 21.16
N LEU A 771 -5.73 -23.22 20.00
CA LEU A 771 -4.62 -23.12 19.05
C LEU A 771 -3.88 -21.80 19.25
N THR A 772 -2.55 -21.86 19.30
CA THR A 772 -1.71 -20.67 19.51
C THR A 772 -0.87 -20.38 18.28
N VAL A 773 -0.95 -19.14 17.77
CA VAL A 773 0.02 -18.59 16.81
C VAL A 773 1.04 -17.79 17.60
N MET A 774 2.26 -18.31 17.75
CA MET A 774 3.32 -17.65 18.54
C MET A 774 3.86 -16.36 17.91
#